data_AF-A0A9E2RBE1-F1
#
_entry.id   AF-A0A9E2RBE1-F1
#
_cell.length_a   1.000
_cell.length_b   1.000
_cell.length_c   1.000
_cell.angle_alpha   90.00
_cell.angle_beta   90.00
_cell.angle_gamma   90.00
#
_symmetry.space_group_name_H-M   'P 1'
#
loop_
_entity.id
_entity.type
_entity.pdbx_description
1 polymer ?
#
loop_
_entity_poly.entity_id
_entity_poly.type
_entity_poly.pdbx_seq_one_letter_code
_entity_poly.pdbx_strand_id
1 'polypeptide(L)'
;MSLKWRKSQEWDREHLTGLLAPVRWILGALSSIWLAVMTLVFIALYGIAASVPIGMLALIPTFLIYGLSALLIVAAAVLIPVPLVAKVLKKSMPDARAGRFVVLLVLGAGCAALAGWAWLTFLWPLMRWDPVDKSGLRFFASFVDMNKSITLRRLPAMEMTELEFYSWWPLKAALMLFVVNMTVATIRRIDFTFKNIGVLTVHTGIITLALGSFWYGSAKVEGDTLLLAGAIQKDGTPEPGKPQDSFYDYQHTALFLATEGGFWEQRGIGDLPRYNDYNIGSVGSIGAGGAEKTAKEVAGLLPAWHKVEKEAHYPLPMGAGTLDIGIEDRPAGSVAPQGMQMVDADLKFRVVAYANYATSVEDFVEVPAPSSGATLRPEFQQPLRVCYLIADLPKSKEDPTLVTQRAFSYLFLPHDPANRVRESIDVCIEYTRGTLNVGGSDVSKPVTHSTGMSDERWKDLQAVLPPGARHGLVIEVPSSQSGTTPFTMTVPITQGSKVKVGETGYTIEVKDIAGQPPFPIITDGYKGSNSSVAVLRVTGPDGKGFDRWVYHRFPEISQDMMDEVNERGMPRRRDADGGIRIAYIDASKLQVYLDDVVGDDGKEYTRAIVRRAGENALVIDRIGANNIIEGIYRDPRVGLELGVRWADSRKVERPEPVAMAEQERELVGTHQRSMLGVEISSAGVDGKPVWSTVTWLPFAAFVIESPVSRSVELPDGRTIEMAFGRRRYGLPGFELQLLDFHMIPNEHRGPPKDYQSLIRVLPSWRSQTKIEPYTALASLNEPLQAPFSWSEERSWFENVLGRLRAGVNPNQLKFSQAGWDASTWEKTQKEADSGMTPRPYVKFTRLQVGNNPGIHIIALGGILMGMGIPWAFYLKPYLVRREKARIQRELKAGTYRKPGQANEKRPASINGQVTPHAQDQQEVGAA
;
A
#
# COMPACT_ATOMS: atom_id res chain seq x y z
N MET A 1 -19.62 44.14 28.28
CA MET A 1 -20.63 43.67 27.29
C MET A 1 -21.18 44.86 26.53
N SER A 2 -21.44 44.74 25.22
CA SER A 2 -22.02 45.84 24.43
C SER A 2 -23.45 46.15 24.89
N LEU A 3 -23.88 47.41 24.71
CA LEU A 3 -25.27 47.81 24.98
C LEU A 3 -26.25 47.04 24.10
N LYS A 4 -25.87 46.78 22.83
CA LYS A 4 -26.66 45.97 21.89
C LYS A 4 -26.98 44.58 22.44
N TRP A 5 -25.98 43.89 22.98
CA TRP A 5 -26.19 42.56 23.55
C TRP A 5 -27.19 42.57 24.71
N ARG A 6 -27.12 43.56 25.60
CA ARG A 6 -28.09 43.70 26.71
C ARG A 6 -29.51 43.92 26.18
N LYS A 7 -29.66 44.82 25.21
CA LYS A 7 -30.95 45.05 24.53
C LYS A 7 -31.48 43.79 23.85
N SER A 8 -30.63 43.03 23.16
CA SER A 8 -31.02 41.76 22.56
C SER A 8 -31.45 40.73 23.59
N GLN A 9 -30.81 40.67 24.77
CA GLN A 9 -31.22 39.78 25.87
C GLN A 9 -32.52 40.23 26.55
N GLU A 10 -32.76 41.53 26.67
CA GLU A 10 -34.03 42.09 27.17
C GLU A 10 -35.15 41.76 26.19
N TRP A 11 -34.95 42.04 24.90
CA TRP A 11 -35.92 41.72 23.85
C TRP A 11 -36.27 40.23 23.83
N ASP A 12 -35.27 39.34 23.89
CA ASP A 12 -35.48 37.89 23.99
C ASP A 12 -36.32 37.49 25.21
N ARG A 13 -36.09 38.14 26.36
CA ARG A 13 -36.83 37.84 27.59
C ARG A 13 -38.28 38.30 27.53
N GLU A 14 -38.54 39.38 26.79
CA GLU A 14 -39.88 39.92 26.58
C GLU A 14 -40.67 39.14 25.52
N HIS A 15 -40.03 38.74 24.41
CA HIS A 15 -40.75 38.23 23.22
C HIS A 15 -40.64 36.72 23.02
N LEU A 16 -39.60 36.05 23.55
CA LEU A 16 -39.38 34.60 23.36
C LEU A 16 -39.70 33.82 24.63
N THR A 17 -40.96 33.90 25.07
CA THR A 17 -41.51 33.23 26.26
C THR A 17 -42.45 32.08 25.90
N GLY A 18 -42.88 31.29 26.89
CA GLY A 18 -43.81 30.16 26.68
C GLY A 18 -43.22 29.11 25.74
N LEU A 19 -43.97 28.75 24.68
CA LEU A 19 -43.55 27.77 23.68
C LEU A 19 -42.30 28.19 22.88
N LEU A 20 -41.95 29.49 22.84
CA LEU A 20 -40.76 30.00 22.16
C LEU A 20 -39.51 30.02 23.04
N ALA A 21 -39.60 29.65 24.32
CA ALA A 21 -38.46 29.61 25.22
C ALA A 21 -37.27 28.74 24.71
N PRO A 22 -37.48 27.59 24.03
CA PRO A 22 -36.38 26.83 23.44
C PRO A 22 -35.60 27.61 22.38
N VAL A 23 -36.27 28.43 21.56
CA VAL A 23 -35.63 29.29 20.56
C VAL A 23 -34.70 30.29 21.24
N ARG A 24 -35.15 30.88 22.35
CA ARG A 24 -34.32 31.77 23.17
C ARG A 24 -33.06 31.08 23.69
N TRP A 25 -33.17 29.84 24.17
CA TRP A 25 -32.02 29.06 24.64
C TRP A 25 -31.03 28.75 23.52
N ILE A 26 -31.53 28.34 22.35
CA ILE A 26 -30.71 28.10 21.16
C ILE A 26 -29.98 29.39 20.74
N LEU A 27 -30.69 30.51 20.64
CA LEU A 27 -30.09 31.80 20.30
C LEU A 27 -29.08 32.28 21.36
N GLY A 28 -29.32 31.97 22.63
CA GLY A 28 -28.39 32.23 23.73
C GLY A 28 -27.10 31.40 23.61
N ALA A 29 -27.23 30.10 23.33
CA ALA A 29 -26.11 29.19 23.12
C ALA A 29 -25.30 29.58 21.87
N LEU A 30 -25.99 29.79 20.73
CA LEU A 30 -25.39 30.18 19.44
C LEU A 30 -24.77 31.57 19.46
N SER A 31 -25.10 32.45 20.41
CA SER A 31 -24.40 33.72 20.56
C SER A 31 -23.34 33.69 21.67
N SER A 32 -23.15 32.57 22.37
CA SER A 32 -22.23 32.50 23.50
C SER A 32 -20.76 32.42 23.08
N ILE A 33 -19.88 33.06 23.86
CA ILE A 33 -18.41 32.97 23.66
C ILE A 33 -17.92 31.56 24.03
N TRP A 34 -18.53 30.93 25.04
CA TRP A 34 -18.16 29.58 25.46
C TRP A 34 -18.35 28.55 24.35
N LEU A 35 -19.47 28.58 23.63
CA LEU A 35 -19.68 27.69 22.48
C LEU A 35 -18.62 27.94 21.40
N ALA A 36 -18.29 29.20 21.10
CA ALA A 36 -17.22 29.55 20.16
C ALA A 36 -15.85 28.98 20.59
N VAL A 37 -15.50 29.12 21.88
CA VAL A 37 -14.24 28.60 22.42
C VAL A 37 -14.24 27.07 22.41
N MET A 38 -15.32 26.42 22.82
CA MET A 38 -15.42 24.94 22.83
C MET A 38 -15.31 24.37 21.42
N THR A 39 -16.03 24.94 20.44
CA THR A 39 -15.93 24.51 19.04
C THR A 39 -14.55 24.75 18.45
N LEU A 40 -13.92 25.89 18.73
CA LEU A 40 -12.56 26.18 18.27
C LEU A 40 -11.52 25.24 18.90
N VAL A 41 -11.64 24.97 20.20
CA VAL A 41 -10.78 23.99 20.90
C VAL A 41 -10.97 22.60 20.31
N PHE A 42 -12.21 22.19 20.05
CA PHE A 42 -12.48 20.92 19.38
C PHE A 42 -11.83 20.86 17.99
N ILE A 43 -12.00 21.88 17.15
CA ILE A 43 -11.38 21.95 15.82
C ILE A 43 -9.85 21.86 15.92
N ALA A 44 -9.25 22.56 16.89
CA ALA A 44 -7.80 22.50 17.12
C ALA A 44 -7.33 21.11 17.56
N LEU A 45 -8.01 20.49 18.53
CA LEU A 45 -7.71 19.14 19.00
C LEU A 45 -7.92 18.10 17.90
N TYR A 46 -8.94 18.26 17.06
CA TYR A 46 -9.20 17.41 15.91
C TYR A 46 -8.04 17.48 14.90
N GLY A 47 -7.55 18.70 14.60
CA GLY A 47 -6.38 18.90 13.76
C GLY A 47 -5.11 18.25 14.32
N ILE A 48 -4.89 18.36 15.63
CA ILE A 48 -3.78 17.70 16.33
C ILE A 48 -3.89 16.18 16.22
N ALA A 49 -5.08 15.61 16.41
CA ALA A 49 -5.30 14.16 16.36
C ALA A 49 -5.00 13.53 14.99
N ALA A 50 -5.16 14.31 13.90
CA ALA A 50 -4.82 13.88 12.55
C ALA A 50 -3.30 13.72 12.32
N SER A 51 -2.49 14.52 13.02
CA SER A 51 -1.04 14.66 12.76
C SER A 51 -0.15 14.05 13.86
N VAL A 52 -0.61 14.06 15.11
CA VAL A 52 0.17 13.58 16.25
C VAL A 52 -0.13 12.10 16.50
N PRO A 53 0.90 11.23 16.60
CA PRO A 53 0.70 9.83 16.94
C PRO A 53 -0.04 9.67 18.27
N ILE A 54 -0.99 8.74 18.34
CA ILE A 54 -1.79 8.52 19.55
C ILE A 54 -0.94 8.00 20.71
N GLY A 55 0.17 7.30 20.42
CA GLY A 55 1.17 6.99 21.44
C GLY A 55 1.75 8.25 22.09
N MET A 56 2.06 9.28 21.29
CA MET A 56 2.56 10.57 21.82
C MET A 56 1.50 11.30 22.63
N LEU A 57 0.22 11.22 22.25
CA LEU A 57 -0.88 11.77 23.05
C LEU A 57 -1.04 11.01 24.38
N ALA A 58 -0.87 9.69 24.39
CA ALA A 58 -0.89 8.87 25.60
C ALA A 58 0.28 9.16 26.56
N LEU A 59 1.33 9.88 26.11
CA LEU A 59 2.38 10.39 27.00
C LEU A 59 1.99 11.65 27.78
N ILE A 60 0.90 12.33 27.42
CA ILE A 60 0.48 13.57 28.10
C ILE A 60 0.35 13.39 29.62
N PRO A 61 -0.31 12.35 30.17
CA PRO A 61 -0.36 12.12 31.62
C PRO A 61 1.02 11.94 32.25
N THR A 62 1.94 11.25 31.55
CA THR A 62 3.32 11.06 32.00
C THR A 62 4.03 12.41 32.12
N PHE A 63 3.99 13.23 31.07
CA PHE A 63 4.60 14.57 31.09
C PHE A 63 3.91 15.53 32.06
N LEU A 64 2.60 15.41 32.26
CA LEU A 64 1.87 16.19 33.27
C LEU A 64 2.33 15.82 34.67
N ILE A 65 2.58 14.54 34.98
CA ILE A 65 3.12 14.14 36.28
C ILE A 65 4.57 14.60 36.44
N TYR A 66 5.38 14.53 35.39
CA TYR A 66 6.73 15.10 35.41
C TYR A 66 6.69 16.59 35.75
N GLY A 67 5.91 17.38 35.00
CA GLY A 67 5.76 18.82 35.22
C GLY A 67 5.14 19.16 36.56
N LEU A 68 4.10 18.44 36.99
CA LEU A 68 3.44 18.66 38.28
C LEU A 68 4.36 18.32 39.45
N SER A 69 5.14 17.24 39.38
CA SER A 69 6.11 16.91 40.43
C SER A 69 7.19 17.99 40.57
N ALA A 70 7.71 18.49 39.45
CA ALA A 70 8.68 19.59 39.44
C ALA A 70 8.05 20.88 40.01
N LEU A 71 6.85 21.23 39.56
CA LEU A 71 6.11 22.41 40.02
C LEU A 71 5.79 22.33 41.52
N LEU A 72 5.34 21.19 42.01
CA LEU A 72 5.02 20.99 43.44
C LEU A 72 6.26 21.11 44.32
N ILE A 73 7.40 20.57 43.88
CA ILE A 73 8.67 20.67 44.63
C ILE A 73 9.17 22.12 44.66
N VAL A 74 9.14 22.82 43.52
CA VAL A 74 9.49 24.24 43.45
C VAL A 74 8.52 25.09 44.29
N ALA A 75 7.21 24.83 44.17
CA ALA A 75 6.19 25.55 44.94
C ALA A 75 6.35 25.32 46.44
N ALA A 76 6.58 24.09 46.90
CA ALA A 76 6.84 23.79 48.31
C ALA A 76 8.11 24.48 48.82
N ALA A 77 9.19 24.44 48.03
CA ALA A 77 10.45 25.08 48.37
C ALA A 77 10.39 26.61 48.41
N VAL A 78 9.43 27.24 47.73
CA VAL A 78 9.24 28.70 47.77
C VAL A 78 8.17 29.09 48.80
N LEU A 79 7.00 28.46 48.75
CA LEU A 79 5.82 28.83 49.55
C LEU A 79 5.97 28.50 51.04
N ILE A 80 6.90 27.64 51.44
CA ILE A 80 7.16 27.34 52.86
C ILE A 80 8.17 28.34 53.45
N PRO A 81 9.42 28.45 52.96
CA PRO A 81 10.43 29.29 53.61
C PRO A 81 10.23 30.78 53.36
N VAL A 82 9.75 31.20 52.18
CA VAL A 82 9.61 32.64 51.86
C VAL A 82 8.62 33.33 52.81
N PRO A 83 7.41 32.81 53.09
CA PRO A 83 6.51 33.43 54.07
C PRO A 83 7.05 33.40 55.52
N LEU A 84 7.80 32.35 55.90
CA LEU A 84 8.44 32.28 57.21
C LEU A 84 9.49 33.38 57.36
N VAL A 85 10.36 33.56 56.37
CA VAL A 85 11.35 34.65 56.34
C VAL A 85 10.67 36.01 56.22
N ALA A 86 9.58 36.13 55.46
CA ALA A 86 8.80 37.36 55.38
C ALA A 86 8.25 37.80 56.74
N LYS A 87 7.77 36.84 57.55
CA LYS A 87 7.32 37.10 58.93
C LYS A 87 8.48 37.60 59.81
N VAL A 88 9.66 36.99 59.70
CA VAL A 88 10.86 37.40 60.46
C VAL A 88 11.36 38.79 60.03
N LEU A 89 11.46 39.03 58.73
CA LEU A 89 11.89 40.32 58.17
C LEU A 89 10.88 41.43 58.45
N LYS A 90 9.57 41.13 58.48
CA LYS A 90 8.56 42.11 58.89
C LYS A 90 8.74 42.56 60.33
N LYS A 91 9.16 41.66 61.22
CA LYS A 91 9.46 41.99 62.62
C LYS A 91 10.80 42.74 62.78
N SER A 92 11.80 42.38 61.99
CA SER A 92 13.17 42.90 62.12
C SER A 92 13.42 44.18 61.33
N MET A 93 12.65 44.43 60.25
CA MET A 93 12.80 45.57 59.34
C MET A 93 11.42 46.18 59.00
N PRO A 94 10.72 46.83 59.95
CA PRO A 94 9.35 47.30 59.75
C PRO A 94 9.22 48.36 58.64
N ASP A 95 10.23 49.21 58.45
CA ASP A 95 10.16 50.36 57.53
C ASP A 95 10.79 50.11 56.14
N ALA A 96 11.66 49.11 56.00
CA ALA A 96 12.35 48.82 54.74
C ALA A 96 11.50 47.97 53.76
N ARG A 97 10.43 48.53 53.20
CA ARG A 97 9.56 47.80 52.23
C ARG A 97 10.33 47.31 50.99
N ALA A 98 11.16 48.16 50.39
CA ALA A 98 11.95 47.80 49.22
C ALA A 98 13.01 46.73 49.53
N GLY A 99 13.74 46.89 50.63
CA GLY A 99 14.74 45.90 51.07
C GLY A 99 14.13 44.52 51.34
N ARG A 100 12.97 44.46 52.01
CA ARG A 100 12.21 43.21 52.22
C ARG A 100 11.81 42.56 50.89
N PHE A 101 11.32 43.34 49.94
CA PHE A 101 10.95 42.82 48.62
C PHE A 101 12.16 42.19 47.90
N VAL A 102 13.30 42.88 47.86
CA VAL A 102 14.52 42.38 47.22
C VAL A 102 15.00 41.09 47.89
N VAL A 103 15.06 41.05 49.22
CA VAL A 103 15.49 39.85 49.96
C VAL A 103 14.54 38.67 49.71
N LEU A 104 13.22 38.90 49.73
CA LEU A 104 12.23 37.84 49.47
C LEU A 104 12.25 37.35 48.02
N LEU A 105 12.50 38.25 47.05
CA LEU A 105 12.65 37.90 45.65
C LEU A 105 13.89 37.04 45.41
N VAL A 106 15.04 37.47 45.93
CA VAL A 106 16.31 36.73 45.81
C VAL A 106 16.22 35.37 46.51
N LEU A 107 15.64 35.34 47.72
CA LEU A 107 15.40 34.08 48.44
C LEU A 107 14.47 33.16 47.65
N GLY A 108 13.34 33.67 47.13
CA GLY A 108 12.39 32.88 46.33
C GLY A 108 13.02 32.32 45.07
N ALA A 109 13.80 33.11 44.34
CA ALA A 109 14.54 32.67 43.17
C ALA A 109 15.60 31.61 43.52
N GLY A 110 16.36 31.82 44.59
CA GLY A 110 17.37 30.87 45.09
C GLY A 110 16.75 29.53 45.52
N CYS A 111 15.65 29.57 46.27
CA CYS A 111 14.89 28.37 46.65
C CYS A 111 14.34 27.63 45.44
N ALA A 112 13.78 28.34 44.45
CA ALA A 112 13.26 27.73 43.23
C ALA A 112 14.37 27.05 42.41
N ALA A 113 15.53 27.70 42.24
CA ALA A 113 16.67 27.15 41.52
C ALA A 113 17.24 25.90 42.22
N LEU A 114 17.42 25.96 43.54
CA LEU A 114 17.91 24.82 44.34
C LEU A 114 16.93 23.63 44.28
N ALA A 115 15.63 23.90 44.37
CA ALA A 115 14.60 22.87 44.28
C ALA A 115 14.54 22.23 42.89
N GLY A 116 14.66 23.04 41.82
CA GLY A 116 14.77 22.54 40.46
C GLY A 116 16.00 21.66 40.24
N TRP A 117 17.16 22.08 40.76
CA TRP A 117 18.38 21.28 40.75
C TRP A 117 18.23 19.96 41.52
N ALA A 118 17.65 20.01 42.73
CA ALA A 118 17.40 18.82 43.53
C ALA A 118 16.42 17.85 42.84
N TRP A 119 15.35 18.37 42.22
CA TRP A 119 14.42 17.55 41.43
C TRP A 119 15.13 16.83 40.28
N LEU A 120 15.95 17.56 39.50
CA LEU A 120 16.73 17.01 38.39
C LEU A 120 17.76 15.97 38.83
N THR A 121 18.36 16.16 40.01
CA THR A 121 19.43 15.28 40.50
C THR A 121 18.89 14.02 41.14
N PHE A 122 17.82 14.12 41.93
CA PHE A 122 17.35 13.02 42.78
C PHE A 122 16.07 12.36 42.28
N LEU A 123 15.08 13.15 41.81
CA LEU A 123 13.77 12.61 41.46
C LEU A 123 13.66 12.23 39.98
N TRP A 124 14.28 13.03 39.09
CA TRP A 124 14.23 12.78 37.66
C TRP A 124 14.81 11.42 37.22
N PRO A 125 15.97 10.95 37.72
CA PRO A 125 16.49 9.64 37.33
C PRO A 125 15.59 8.47 37.72
N LEU A 126 14.83 8.61 38.81
CA LEU A 126 13.86 7.61 39.27
C LEU A 126 12.56 7.64 38.47
N MET A 127 12.14 8.83 38.03
CA MET A 127 10.89 9.02 37.29
C MET A 127 11.04 8.79 35.79
N ARG A 128 12.19 9.12 35.20
CA ARG A 128 12.41 9.02 33.76
C ARG A 128 12.34 7.56 33.31
N TRP A 129 11.44 7.28 32.38
CA TRP A 129 11.34 5.98 31.73
C TRP A 129 12.61 5.60 30.94
N ASP A 130 13.14 4.41 31.22
CA ASP A 130 14.21 3.77 30.46
C ASP A 130 13.64 2.63 29.60
N PRO A 131 13.72 2.71 28.26
CA PRO A 131 13.22 1.64 27.38
C PRO A 131 14.05 0.35 27.43
N VAL A 132 15.32 0.40 27.87
CA VAL A 132 16.20 -0.79 27.95
C VAL A 132 15.83 -1.62 29.17
N ASP A 133 15.79 -0.99 30.33
CA ASP A 133 15.53 -1.66 31.61
C ASP A 133 14.04 -1.78 31.93
N LYS A 134 13.17 -1.12 31.15
CA LYS A 134 11.72 -0.98 31.39
C LYS A 134 11.42 -0.43 32.80
N SER A 135 12.27 0.47 33.28
CA SER A 135 12.20 1.10 34.60
C SER A 135 11.74 2.56 34.49
N GLY A 136 11.29 3.15 35.60
CA GLY A 136 10.76 4.52 35.66
C GLY A 136 9.25 4.61 35.42
N LEU A 137 8.72 5.84 35.30
CA LEU A 137 7.29 6.11 35.19
C LEU A 137 6.90 6.39 33.73
N ARG A 138 6.13 5.50 33.12
CA ARG A 138 5.45 5.75 31.84
C ARG A 138 4.06 5.14 31.86
N PHE A 139 3.04 5.98 31.84
CA PHE A 139 1.67 5.49 31.71
C PHE A 139 1.50 4.85 30.33
N PHE A 140 0.84 3.69 30.32
CA PHE A 140 0.52 2.94 29.11
C PHE A 140 1.75 2.61 28.23
N ALA A 141 2.89 2.25 28.83
CA ALA A 141 4.16 2.04 28.11
C ALA A 141 4.02 1.14 26.87
N SER A 142 3.35 -0.01 27.00
CA SER A 142 3.08 -0.93 25.87
C SER A 142 2.25 -0.28 24.76
N PHE A 143 1.18 0.45 25.11
CA PHE A 143 0.36 1.18 24.15
C PHE A 143 1.15 2.26 23.42
N VAL A 144 1.99 3.01 24.13
CA VAL A 144 2.82 4.05 23.52
C VAL A 144 3.85 3.44 22.58
N ASP A 145 4.52 2.36 22.98
CA ASP A 145 5.52 1.70 22.12
C ASP A 145 4.89 1.09 20.86
N MET A 146 3.67 0.56 20.98
CA MET A 146 2.89 0.04 19.86
C MET A 146 2.41 1.16 18.91
N ASN A 147 2.01 2.33 19.45
CA ASN A 147 1.37 3.40 18.66
C ASN A 147 2.24 4.66 18.51
N LYS A 148 3.56 4.57 18.71
CA LYS A 148 4.47 5.73 18.66
C LYS A 148 4.49 6.44 17.30
N SER A 149 4.14 5.73 16.23
CA SER A 149 4.08 6.22 14.85
C SER A 149 2.68 6.21 14.25
N ILE A 150 1.66 5.82 15.01
CA ILE A 150 0.29 5.64 14.52
C ILE A 150 -0.54 6.86 14.92
N THR A 151 -1.01 7.65 13.95
CA THR A 151 -1.97 8.75 14.16
C THR A 151 -3.39 8.21 14.34
N LEU A 152 -4.29 9.00 14.93
CA LEU A 152 -5.68 8.59 15.18
C LEU A 152 -6.36 8.03 13.90
N ARG A 153 -6.21 8.72 12.77
CA ARG A 153 -6.79 8.32 11.48
C ARG A 153 -6.29 6.97 10.91
N ARG A 154 -5.19 6.43 11.44
CA ARG A 154 -4.59 5.15 11.01
C ARG A 154 -5.02 3.96 11.89
N LEU A 155 -5.84 4.21 12.91
CA LEU A 155 -6.39 3.13 13.73
C LEU A 155 -7.39 2.29 12.91
N PRO A 156 -7.52 0.98 13.18
CA PRO A 156 -8.40 0.07 12.42
C PRO A 156 -9.86 0.50 12.28
N ALA A 157 -10.38 1.28 13.24
CA ALA A 157 -11.77 1.76 13.21
C ALA A 157 -11.97 3.06 12.39
N MET A 158 -10.89 3.68 11.93
CA MET A 158 -10.93 4.94 11.17
C MET A 158 -10.30 4.79 9.79
N GLU A 159 -9.09 4.25 9.68
CA GLU A 159 -8.36 3.98 8.43
C GLU A 159 -8.56 4.99 7.28
N MET A 160 -8.48 6.29 7.58
CA MET A 160 -8.72 7.35 6.62
C MET A 160 -7.41 7.97 6.14
N THR A 161 -7.37 8.36 4.86
CA THR A 161 -6.40 9.33 4.37
C THR A 161 -6.52 10.64 5.15
N GLU A 162 -5.48 11.46 5.06
CA GLU A 162 -5.49 12.78 5.69
C GLU A 162 -6.63 13.66 5.17
N LEU A 163 -6.86 13.63 3.86
CA LEU A 163 -7.94 14.38 3.22
C LEU A 163 -9.32 13.86 3.65
N GLU A 164 -9.55 12.54 3.68
CA GLU A 164 -10.80 11.96 4.19
C GLU A 164 -11.06 12.34 5.65
N PHE A 165 -10.02 12.30 6.50
CA PHE A 165 -10.14 12.66 7.92
C PHE A 165 -10.54 14.14 8.11
N TYR A 166 -9.94 15.06 7.34
CA TYR A 166 -10.33 16.48 7.36
C TYR A 166 -11.68 16.76 6.67
N SER A 167 -12.10 15.89 5.77
CA SER A 167 -13.40 15.96 5.12
C SER A 167 -14.49 15.17 5.86
N TRP A 168 -14.17 14.56 7.00
CA TRP A 168 -15.13 13.77 7.77
C TRP A 168 -16.20 14.66 8.42
N TRP A 169 -17.39 14.10 8.60
CA TRP A 169 -18.55 14.85 9.07
C TRP A 169 -18.37 15.52 10.44
N PRO A 170 -17.62 15.00 11.44
CA PRO A 170 -17.50 15.66 12.74
C PRO A 170 -16.81 17.02 12.64
N LEU A 171 -15.74 17.13 11.84
CA LEU A 171 -15.06 18.41 11.62
C LEU A 171 -15.95 19.37 10.83
N LYS A 172 -16.63 18.87 9.79
CA LYS A 172 -17.60 19.66 9.01
C LYS A 172 -18.73 20.22 9.89
N ALA A 173 -19.29 19.39 10.78
CA ALA A 173 -20.34 19.80 11.71
C ALA A 173 -19.82 20.85 12.72
N ALA A 174 -18.62 20.65 13.28
CA ALA A 174 -18.01 21.63 14.18
C ALA A 174 -17.71 22.97 13.50
N LEU A 175 -17.20 22.94 12.26
CA LEU A 175 -16.96 24.14 11.45
C LEU A 175 -18.27 24.87 11.13
N MET A 176 -19.31 24.15 10.73
CA MET A 176 -20.62 24.76 10.46
C MET A 176 -21.26 25.32 11.73
N LEU A 177 -21.18 24.61 12.86
CA LEU A 177 -21.65 25.12 14.15
C LEU A 177 -20.89 26.37 14.57
N PHE A 178 -19.57 26.41 14.35
CA PHE A 178 -18.74 27.59 14.59
C PHE A 178 -19.14 28.77 13.69
N VAL A 179 -19.38 28.54 12.40
CA VAL A 179 -19.87 29.56 11.46
C VAL A 179 -21.23 30.12 11.90
N VAL A 180 -22.18 29.26 12.24
CA VAL A 180 -23.50 29.68 12.73
C VAL A 180 -23.35 30.48 14.03
N ASN A 181 -22.53 29.99 14.98
CA ASN A 181 -22.27 30.69 16.22
C ASN A 181 -21.67 32.09 15.98
N MET A 182 -20.62 32.17 15.16
CA MET A 182 -19.97 33.44 14.82
C MET A 182 -20.93 34.39 14.11
N THR A 183 -21.78 33.90 13.21
CA THR A 183 -22.78 34.71 12.51
C THR A 183 -23.80 35.29 13.48
N VAL A 184 -24.41 34.44 14.32
CA VAL A 184 -25.40 34.85 15.33
C VAL A 184 -24.77 35.80 16.35
N ALA A 185 -23.57 35.50 16.85
CA ALA A 185 -22.83 36.37 17.76
C ALA A 185 -22.54 37.74 17.12
N THR A 186 -22.15 37.79 15.85
CA THR A 186 -21.90 39.05 15.11
C THR A 186 -23.17 39.88 15.02
N ILE A 187 -24.26 39.29 14.54
CA ILE A 187 -25.54 39.98 14.36
C ILE A 187 -26.09 40.49 15.69
N ARG A 188 -25.99 39.70 16.77
CA ARG A 188 -26.59 40.03 18.06
C ARG A 188 -25.72 40.91 18.96
N ARG A 189 -24.39 40.79 18.89
CA ARG A 189 -23.48 41.45 19.86
C ARG A 189 -22.80 42.69 19.31
N ILE A 190 -22.62 42.80 18.00
CA ILE A 190 -21.84 43.88 17.38
C ILE A 190 -22.79 44.87 16.71
N ASP A 191 -22.67 46.15 17.06
CA ASP A 191 -23.40 47.22 16.36
C ASP A 191 -22.83 47.43 14.96
N PHE A 192 -23.69 47.49 13.94
CA PHE A 192 -23.34 47.79 12.54
C PHE A 192 -23.06 49.30 12.37
N THR A 193 -22.03 49.77 13.05
CA THR A 193 -21.55 51.16 12.99
C THR A 193 -20.17 51.19 12.36
N PHE A 194 -19.82 52.31 11.73
CA PHE A 194 -18.51 52.52 11.10
C PHE A 194 -17.33 52.21 12.04
N LYS A 195 -17.47 52.56 13.33
CA LYS A 195 -16.44 52.28 14.36
C LYS A 195 -16.16 50.79 14.56
N ASN A 196 -17.13 49.93 14.26
CA ASN A 196 -17.02 48.49 14.41
C ASN A 196 -16.72 47.76 13.10
N ILE A 197 -16.52 48.46 11.97
CA ILE A 197 -16.20 47.85 10.68
C ILE A 197 -15.06 46.84 10.83
N GLY A 198 -13.96 47.19 11.49
CA GLY A 198 -12.84 46.26 11.69
C GLY A 198 -13.21 44.94 12.33
N VAL A 199 -14.02 44.95 13.41
CA VAL A 199 -14.46 43.71 14.07
C VAL A 199 -15.42 42.92 13.16
N LEU A 200 -16.32 43.62 12.46
CA LEU A 200 -17.20 43.00 11.47
C LEU A 200 -16.38 42.34 10.35
N THR A 201 -15.37 43.03 9.80
CA THR A 201 -14.47 42.51 8.76
C THR A 201 -13.70 41.29 9.27
N VAL A 202 -13.21 41.28 10.52
CA VAL A 202 -12.57 40.09 11.11
C VAL A 202 -13.56 38.93 11.20
N HIS A 203 -14.76 39.15 11.73
CA HIS A 203 -15.77 38.09 11.87
C HIS A 203 -16.21 37.54 10.52
N THR A 204 -16.47 38.42 9.54
CA THR A 204 -16.75 38.04 8.15
C THR A 204 -15.59 37.23 7.57
N GLY A 205 -14.34 37.67 7.76
CA GLY A 205 -13.17 36.95 7.30
C GLY A 205 -13.06 35.54 7.89
N ILE A 206 -13.30 35.37 9.19
CA ILE A 206 -13.33 34.06 9.86
C ILE A 206 -14.43 33.16 9.28
N ILE A 207 -15.64 33.68 9.09
CA ILE A 207 -16.77 32.94 8.51
C ILE A 207 -16.45 32.52 7.07
N THR A 208 -15.95 33.45 6.25
CA THR A 208 -15.56 33.19 4.87
C THR A 208 -14.47 32.12 4.80
N LEU A 209 -13.47 32.18 5.67
CA LEU A 209 -12.40 31.19 5.75
C LEU A 209 -12.93 29.80 6.10
N ALA A 210 -13.81 29.69 7.11
CA ALA A 210 -14.40 28.43 7.53
C ALA A 210 -15.30 27.82 6.43
N LEU A 211 -16.13 28.62 5.76
CA LEU A 211 -16.95 28.18 4.63
C LEU A 211 -16.09 27.77 3.42
N GLY A 212 -15.03 28.52 3.12
CA GLY A 212 -14.07 28.16 2.08
C GLY A 212 -13.38 26.83 2.37
N SER A 213 -13.02 26.58 3.63
CA SER A 213 -12.42 25.31 4.07
C SER A 213 -13.41 24.14 3.96
N PHE A 214 -14.67 24.36 4.33
CA PHE A 214 -15.74 23.37 4.15
C PHE A 214 -15.93 23.03 2.67
N TRP A 215 -16.04 24.04 1.79
CA TRP A 215 -16.20 23.86 0.35
C TRP A 215 -15.01 23.12 -0.26
N TYR A 216 -13.78 23.55 0.11
CA TYR A 216 -12.55 22.91 -0.30
C TYR A 216 -12.54 21.42 0.04
N GLY A 217 -12.78 21.04 1.30
CA GLY A 217 -12.80 19.63 1.69
C GLY A 217 -13.89 18.80 0.98
N SER A 218 -15.06 19.39 0.69
CA SER A 218 -16.16 18.67 0.03
C SER A 218 -15.99 18.47 -1.48
N ALA A 219 -15.30 19.38 -2.14
CA ALA A 219 -15.21 19.43 -3.60
C ALA A 219 -13.81 19.09 -4.12
N LYS A 220 -12.84 18.86 -3.23
CA LYS A 220 -11.47 18.51 -3.61
C LYS A 220 -11.46 17.17 -4.33
N VAL A 221 -10.76 17.15 -5.46
CA VAL A 221 -10.51 15.99 -6.31
C VAL A 221 -9.01 15.94 -6.54
N GLU A 222 -8.43 14.74 -6.38
CA GLU A 222 -7.02 14.46 -6.64
C GLU A 222 -6.90 13.10 -7.34
N GLY A 223 -5.99 13.01 -8.31
CA GLY A 223 -5.78 11.80 -9.07
C GLY A 223 -4.65 11.94 -10.07
N ASP A 224 -4.56 11.00 -11.00
CA ASP A 224 -3.59 11.01 -12.08
C ASP A 224 -4.28 10.63 -13.40
N THR A 225 -3.88 11.23 -14.50
CA THR A 225 -4.25 10.79 -15.85
C THR A 225 -3.00 10.37 -16.62
N LEU A 226 -3.12 9.29 -17.38
CA LEU A 226 -2.04 8.72 -18.17
C LEU A 226 -2.32 9.04 -19.63
N LEU A 227 -1.45 9.85 -20.26
CA LEU A 227 -1.57 10.18 -21.67
C LEU A 227 -0.51 9.43 -22.46
N LEU A 228 -0.96 8.67 -23.45
CA LEU A 228 -0.10 7.91 -24.36
C LEU A 228 0.34 8.78 -25.53
N ALA A 229 1.59 8.63 -25.98
CA ALA A 229 2.06 9.18 -27.24
C ALA A 229 1.53 8.35 -28.42
N GLY A 230 1.35 8.98 -29.59
CA GLY A 230 1.04 8.27 -30.83
C GLY A 230 2.26 7.58 -31.43
N ALA A 231 2.11 7.07 -32.65
CA ALA A 231 3.23 6.46 -33.39
C ALA A 231 4.33 7.50 -33.64
N ILE A 232 5.60 7.07 -33.62
CA ILE A 232 6.73 7.97 -33.85
C ILE A 232 6.93 8.17 -35.36
N GLN A 233 6.90 9.42 -35.80
CA GLN A 233 7.14 9.82 -37.19
C GLN A 233 8.62 9.72 -37.54
N LYS A 234 8.94 9.84 -38.83
CA LYS A 234 10.32 9.77 -39.34
C LYS A 234 11.24 10.86 -38.79
N ASP A 235 10.69 11.99 -38.41
CA ASP A 235 11.41 13.11 -37.77
C ASP A 235 11.52 12.95 -36.24
N GLY A 236 11.09 11.81 -35.70
CA GLY A 236 11.09 11.48 -34.27
C GLY A 236 10.00 12.18 -33.47
N THR A 237 9.12 12.93 -34.12
CA THR A 237 7.95 13.52 -33.45
C THR A 237 6.87 12.46 -33.24
N PRO A 238 6.28 12.35 -32.04
CA PRO A 238 5.13 11.48 -31.85
C PRO A 238 3.92 12.07 -32.58
N GLU A 239 3.13 11.22 -33.22
CA GLU A 239 1.78 11.56 -33.61
C GLU A 239 0.93 11.86 -32.35
N PRO A 240 -0.17 12.62 -32.49
CA PRO A 240 -1.11 12.81 -31.40
C PRO A 240 -1.59 11.47 -30.82
N GLY A 241 -1.49 11.33 -29.51
CA GLY A 241 -1.94 10.15 -28.78
C GLY A 241 -3.44 9.87 -28.87
N LYS A 242 -3.91 8.78 -28.28
CA LYS A 242 -5.36 8.57 -28.11
C LYS A 242 -5.93 9.56 -27.08
N PRO A 243 -7.03 10.30 -27.38
CA PRO A 243 -7.69 11.15 -26.39
C PRO A 243 -8.09 10.37 -25.14
N GLN A 244 -7.85 10.97 -23.97
CA GLN A 244 -8.19 10.44 -22.66
C GLN A 244 -9.32 11.28 -22.07
N ASP A 245 -10.43 10.64 -21.76
CA ASP A 245 -11.66 11.26 -21.24
C ASP A 245 -11.78 11.14 -19.71
N SER A 246 -10.69 10.79 -19.02
CA SER A 246 -10.77 10.37 -17.63
C SER A 246 -9.45 10.48 -16.87
N PHE A 247 -9.53 10.33 -15.55
CA PHE A 247 -8.41 10.23 -14.64
C PHE A 247 -8.70 9.18 -13.56
N TYR A 248 -7.64 8.70 -12.91
CA TYR A 248 -7.65 7.71 -11.85
C TYR A 248 -7.57 8.42 -10.50
N ASP A 249 -8.59 8.25 -9.66
CA ASP A 249 -8.69 8.90 -8.36
C ASP A 249 -7.60 8.44 -7.40
N TYR A 250 -7.09 9.35 -6.60
CA TYR A 250 -6.05 9.01 -5.62
C TYR A 250 -6.61 8.27 -4.41
N GLN A 251 -7.87 8.51 -4.04
CA GLN A 251 -8.47 8.00 -2.81
C GLN A 251 -9.30 6.74 -3.07
N HIS A 252 -10.18 6.79 -4.06
CA HIS A 252 -11.17 5.74 -4.30
C HIS A 252 -10.57 4.63 -5.13
N THR A 253 -10.79 3.39 -4.69
CA THR A 253 -10.38 2.18 -5.39
C THR A 253 -11.55 1.53 -6.11
N ALA A 254 -11.24 0.71 -7.10
CA ALA A 254 -12.20 -0.08 -7.83
C ALA A 254 -11.65 -1.48 -8.14
N LEU A 255 -12.57 -2.43 -8.25
CA LEU A 255 -12.34 -3.71 -8.88
C LEU A 255 -12.66 -3.56 -10.36
N PHE A 256 -11.68 -3.86 -11.21
CA PHE A 256 -11.84 -3.90 -12.66
C PHE A 256 -12.06 -5.35 -13.07
N LEU A 257 -13.07 -5.57 -13.92
CA LEU A 257 -13.52 -6.88 -14.34
C LEU A 257 -13.67 -6.90 -15.87
N ALA A 258 -13.24 -7.97 -16.52
CA ALA A 258 -13.50 -8.21 -17.94
C ALA A 258 -13.76 -9.70 -18.18
N THR A 259 -14.68 -10.03 -19.08
CA THR A 259 -14.74 -11.38 -19.67
C THR A 259 -13.66 -11.48 -20.75
N GLU A 260 -13.21 -12.69 -21.10
CA GLU A 260 -12.15 -12.92 -22.10
C GLU A 260 -12.33 -12.07 -23.38
N GLY A 261 -11.36 -11.19 -23.67
CA GLY A 261 -11.38 -10.27 -24.81
C GLY A 261 -12.37 -9.10 -24.71
N GLY A 262 -13.07 -8.96 -23.58
CA GLY A 262 -14.08 -7.95 -23.31
C GLY A 262 -13.51 -6.60 -22.82
N PHE A 263 -14.43 -5.68 -22.50
CA PHE A 263 -14.08 -4.38 -21.97
C PHE A 263 -14.02 -4.41 -20.45
N TRP A 264 -13.10 -3.63 -19.87
CA TRP A 264 -13.01 -3.44 -18.43
C TRP A 264 -14.24 -2.70 -17.89
N GLU A 265 -15.08 -3.42 -17.15
CA GLU A 265 -16.06 -2.88 -16.22
C GLU A 265 -15.34 -2.47 -14.92
N GLN A 266 -15.71 -1.33 -14.33
CA GLN A 266 -15.21 -0.94 -13.00
C GLN A 266 -16.35 -0.98 -11.98
N ARG A 267 -16.08 -1.54 -10.80
CA ARG A 267 -16.98 -1.56 -9.64
C ARG A 267 -16.29 -0.90 -8.46
N GLY A 268 -16.92 0.12 -7.87
CA GLY A 268 -16.34 0.84 -6.73
C GLY A 268 -16.18 -0.07 -5.51
N ILE A 269 -15.09 0.11 -4.77
CA ILE A 269 -14.88 -0.55 -3.48
C ILE A 269 -14.98 0.54 -2.41
N GLY A 270 -16.09 0.54 -1.66
CA GLY A 270 -16.29 1.47 -0.54
C GLY A 270 -15.53 1.00 0.70
N ASP A 271 -15.04 1.95 1.50
CA ASP A 271 -14.49 1.70 2.85
C ASP A 271 -13.32 0.68 2.93
N LEU A 272 -12.52 0.58 1.86
CA LEU A 272 -11.35 -0.30 1.87
C LEU A 272 -10.32 0.18 2.92
N PRO A 273 -9.80 -0.71 3.80
CA PRO A 273 -8.72 -0.38 4.70
C PRO A 273 -7.46 0.08 3.94
N ARG A 274 -6.59 0.81 4.62
CA ARG A 274 -5.37 1.43 4.05
C ARG A 274 -4.10 1.16 4.85
N TYR A 275 -4.21 0.95 6.15
CA TYR A 275 -3.06 1.02 7.07
C TYR A 275 -2.78 -0.29 7.81
N ASN A 276 -3.75 -1.19 7.92
CA ASN A 276 -3.55 -2.49 8.56
C ASN A 276 -3.83 -3.65 7.60
N ASP A 277 -3.28 -4.81 7.94
CA ASP A 277 -3.50 -6.07 7.23
C ASP A 277 -4.75 -6.77 7.79
N TYR A 278 -5.55 -7.36 6.92
CA TYR A 278 -6.80 -8.05 7.23
C TYR A 278 -6.84 -9.40 6.53
N ASN A 279 -7.02 -10.47 7.30
CA ASN A 279 -7.24 -11.83 6.80
C ASN A 279 -6.23 -12.28 5.71
N ILE A 280 -4.96 -11.94 5.84
CA ILE A 280 -3.89 -12.27 4.88
C ILE A 280 -3.64 -13.77 4.67
N GLY A 281 -4.18 -14.61 5.57
CA GLY A 281 -4.23 -16.06 5.42
C GLY A 281 -5.41 -16.56 4.59
N SER A 282 -6.29 -15.69 4.07
CA SER A 282 -7.41 -16.13 3.24
C SER A 282 -6.90 -16.67 1.92
N VAL A 283 -6.93 -17.98 1.76
CA VAL A 283 -6.63 -18.68 0.52
C VAL A 283 -7.65 -19.82 0.40
N GLY A 284 -8.21 -20.04 -0.80
CA GLY A 284 -9.31 -20.99 -1.00
C GLY A 284 -10.66 -20.47 -0.45
N SER A 285 -11.82 -20.98 -0.85
CA SER A 285 -12.16 -22.41 -0.80
C SER A 285 -13.06 -22.88 -1.95
N ILE A 286 -12.82 -24.09 -2.47
CA ILE A 286 -13.85 -24.83 -3.23
C ILE A 286 -14.60 -25.75 -2.25
N GLY A 287 -15.60 -25.19 -1.55
CA GLY A 287 -16.52 -25.92 -0.68
C GLY A 287 -16.79 -25.22 0.67
N ALA A 288 -18.02 -25.31 1.18
CA ALA A 288 -18.53 -24.56 2.33
C ALA A 288 -17.95 -24.94 3.72
N GLY A 289 -16.73 -25.47 3.82
CA GLY A 289 -16.29 -26.28 4.97
C GLY A 289 -15.01 -25.91 5.73
N GLY A 290 -14.08 -25.10 5.21
CA GLY A 290 -12.87 -24.76 5.96
C GLY A 290 -11.82 -23.99 5.16
N ALA A 291 -10.98 -23.21 5.85
CA ALA A 291 -9.83 -22.55 5.25
C ALA A 291 -8.83 -23.61 4.77
N GLU A 292 -8.58 -23.64 3.46
CA GLU A 292 -7.55 -24.48 2.86
C GLU A 292 -6.18 -23.98 3.35
N LYS A 293 -5.37 -24.86 3.93
CA LYS A 293 -4.00 -24.50 4.33
C LYS A 293 -3.11 -24.45 3.09
N THR A 294 -2.24 -23.45 3.00
CA THR A 294 -1.27 -23.39 1.90
C THR A 294 -0.12 -24.38 2.11
N ALA A 295 0.63 -24.68 1.05
CA ALA A 295 1.77 -25.58 1.13
C ALA A 295 2.82 -25.07 2.12
N LYS A 296 3.08 -23.75 2.13
CA LYS A 296 3.97 -23.13 3.12
C LYS A 296 3.45 -23.28 4.56
N GLU A 297 2.14 -23.13 4.78
CA GLU A 297 1.55 -23.31 6.11
C GLU A 297 1.62 -24.77 6.58
N VAL A 298 1.31 -25.71 5.70
CA VAL A 298 1.44 -27.15 5.97
C VAL A 298 2.89 -27.50 6.27
N ALA A 299 3.85 -26.92 5.54
CA ALA A 299 5.28 -27.11 5.75
C ALA A 299 5.82 -26.40 7.00
N GLY A 300 5.02 -25.63 7.73
CA GLY A 300 5.52 -24.83 8.85
C GLY A 300 6.49 -23.73 8.43
N LEU A 301 6.57 -23.43 7.12
CA LEU A 301 7.20 -22.24 6.55
C LEU A 301 6.28 -21.05 6.77
N LEU A 302 5.89 -20.84 8.03
CA LEU A 302 5.03 -19.75 8.39
C LEU A 302 5.75 -18.45 8.00
N PRO A 303 5.09 -17.61 7.19
CA PRO A 303 5.68 -16.35 6.74
C PRO A 303 6.08 -15.49 7.94
N ALA A 304 7.04 -14.58 7.75
CA ALA A 304 7.67 -13.84 8.85
C ALA A 304 6.66 -13.18 9.80
N TRP A 305 5.52 -12.69 9.27
CA TRP A 305 4.45 -12.09 10.07
C TRP A 305 3.79 -13.04 11.09
N HIS A 306 3.68 -14.34 10.78
CA HIS A 306 3.17 -15.34 11.73
C HIS A 306 4.13 -15.56 12.91
N LYS A 307 5.44 -15.43 12.68
CA LYS A 307 6.45 -15.50 13.75
C LYS A 307 6.40 -14.24 14.60
N VAL A 308 6.24 -13.06 13.97
CA VAL A 308 6.08 -11.78 14.68
C VAL A 308 4.87 -11.82 15.60
N GLU A 309 3.73 -12.40 15.19
CA GLU A 309 2.55 -12.51 16.06
C GLU A 309 2.81 -13.35 17.34
N LYS A 310 3.66 -14.38 17.25
CA LYS A 310 4.00 -15.24 18.40
C LYS A 310 5.14 -14.70 19.27
N GLU A 311 6.16 -14.09 18.66
CA GLU A 311 7.37 -13.65 19.37
C GLU A 311 7.32 -12.19 19.79
N ALA A 312 6.65 -11.34 19.02
CA ALA A 312 6.56 -9.93 19.32
C ALA A 312 5.36 -9.70 20.25
N HIS A 313 5.61 -9.11 21.43
CA HIS A 313 4.56 -8.51 22.28
C HIS A 313 3.84 -7.32 21.61
N TYR A 314 3.99 -7.17 20.30
CA TYR A 314 3.15 -6.33 19.46
C TYR A 314 1.99 -7.22 19.03
N PRO A 315 0.84 -7.21 19.73
CA PRO A 315 -0.36 -7.72 19.12
C PRO A 315 -0.49 -6.94 17.81
N LEU A 316 -0.37 -7.63 16.67
CA LEU A 316 -1.03 -7.14 15.46
C LEU A 316 -2.43 -6.75 15.94
N PRO A 317 -2.87 -5.49 15.74
CA PRO A 317 -4.08 -4.98 16.36
C PRO A 317 -5.17 -6.04 16.26
N MET A 318 -5.51 -6.61 17.42
CA MET A 318 -6.04 -7.97 17.59
C MET A 318 -6.83 -8.46 16.38
N GLY A 319 -6.32 -9.49 15.69
CA GLY A 319 -7.04 -10.24 14.65
C GLY A 319 -7.95 -9.34 13.84
N ALA A 320 -7.37 -8.43 13.06
CA ALA A 320 -8.11 -7.56 12.15
C ALA A 320 -9.18 -8.41 11.47
N GLY A 321 -10.44 -8.14 11.84
CA GLY A 321 -11.52 -9.10 11.72
C GLY A 321 -11.69 -9.62 10.30
N THR A 322 -12.54 -10.63 10.13
CA THR A 322 -12.99 -11.03 8.80
C THR A 322 -13.43 -9.77 8.04
N LEU A 323 -12.70 -9.45 6.96
CA LEU A 323 -13.10 -8.38 6.07
C LEU A 323 -14.30 -8.90 5.29
N ASP A 324 -15.35 -8.11 5.19
CA ASP A 324 -16.53 -8.45 4.41
C ASP A 324 -17.08 -7.17 3.81
N ILE A 325 -16.37 -6.68 2.79
CA ILE A 325 -16.73 -5.44 2.09
C ILE A 325 -17.44 -5.84 0.79
N GLY A 326 -18.70 -5.44 0.68
CA GLY A 326 -19.45 -5.54 -0.56
C GLY A 326 -18.83 -4.65 -1.63
N ILE A 327 -18.68 -5.19 -2.83
CA ILE A 327 -18.28 -4.41 -4.00
C ILE A 327 -19.55 -3.85 -4.64
N GLU A 328 -19.53 -2.57 -5.05
CA GLU A 328 -20.69 -1.91 -5.66
C GLU A 328 -21.24 -2.80 -6.79
N ASP A 329 -22.54 -3.13 -6.72
CA ASP A 329 -23.22 -3.76 -7.84
C ASP A 329 -23.13 -2.85 -9.07
N ARG A 330 -23.29 -3.47 -10.24
CA ARG A 330 -23.37 -2.73 -11.48
C ARG A 330 -24.41 -1.60 -11.35
N PRO A 331 -24.06 -0.34 -11.69
CA PRO A 331 -25.01 0.76 -11.63
C PRO A 331 -26.25 0.43 -12.45
N ALA A 332 -27.43 0.47 -11.82
CA ALA A 332 -28.70 0.19 -12.48
C ALA A 332 -28.86 1.12 -13.70
N GLY A 333 -28.99 0.53 -14.89
CA GLY A 333 -29.14 1.28 -16.15
C GLY A 333 -27.85 1.60 -16.90
N SER A 334 -26.68 1.13 -16.44
CA SER A 334 -25.46 1.14 -17.27
C SER A 334 -25.68 0.20 -18.47
N VAL A 335 -26.03 0.75 -19.64
CA VAL A 335 -26.14 -0.04 -20.87
C VAL A 335 -24.72 -0.29 -21.37
N ALA A 336 -24.37 -1.55 -21.61
CA ALA A 336 -23.11 -1.86 -22.27
C ALA A 336 -23.08 -1.13 -23.62
N PRO A 337 -21.96 -0.50 -24.03
CA PRO A 337 -21.86 -0.02 -25.39
C PRO A 337 -22.24 -1.15 -26.35
N GLN A 338 -23.03 -0.85 -27.39
CA GLN A 338 -23.62 -1.86 -28.26
C GLN A 338 -22.56 -2.88 -28.73
N GLY A 339 -22.81 -4.16 -28.49
CA GLY A 339 -21.91 -5.26 -28.87
C GLY A 339 -20.83 -5.62 -27.85
N MET A 340 -20.78 -4.98 -26.68
CA MET A 340 -19.84 -5.33 -25.60
C MET A 340 -20.52 -6.22 -24.55
N GLN A 341 -19.94 -7.38 -24.28
CA GLN A 341 -20.35 -8.23 -23.17
C GLN A 341 -19.80 -7.65 -21.86
N MET A 342 -20.68 -7.45 -20.87
CA MET A 342 -20.30 -7.07 -19.51
C MET A 342 -20.20 -8.32 -18.64
N VAL A 343 -19.58 -8.20 -17.47
CA VAL A 343 -19.50 -9.33 -16.53
C VAL A 343 -20.90 -9.67 -16.04
N ASP A 344 -21.20 -10.96 -16.10
CA ASP A 344 -22.56 -11.47 -15.91
C ASP A 344 -23.08 -11.22 -14.48
N ALA A 345 -24.40 -11.03 -14.39
CA ALA A 345 -25.08 -10.67 -13.15
C ALA A 345 -25.22 -11.84 -12.15
N ASP A 346 -24.88 -13.06 -12.55
CA ASP A 346 -24.90 -14.26 -11.70
C ASP A 346 -23.69 -14.33 -10.75
N LEU A 347 -22.69 -13.47 -10.96
CA LEU A 347 -21.46 -13.42 -10.20
C LEU A 347 -21.50 -12.32 -9.14
N LYS A 348 -21.12 -12.70 -7.92
CA LYS A 348 -20.96 -11.79 -6.79
C LYS A 348 -19.49 -11.67 -6.42
N PHE A 349 -19.10 -10.47 -6.04
CA PHE A 349 -17.73 -10.14 -5.64
C PHE A 349 -17.76 -9.47 -4.27
N ARG A 350 -16.87 -9.89 -3.38
CA ARG A 350 -16.68 -9.25 -2.08
C ARG A 350 -15.20 -9.25 -1.70
N VAL A 351 -14.77 -8.22 -0.98
CA VAL A 351 -13.41 -8.20 -0.44
C VAL A 351 -13.40 -8.94 0.88
N VAL A 352 -12.60 -9.99 0.96
CA VAL A 352 -12.47 -10.85 2.14
C VAL A 352 -11.13 -10.71 2.86
N ALA A 353 -10.16 -10.06 2.21
CA ALA A 353 -8.86 -9.81 2.78
C ALA A 353 -8.13 -8.63 2.13
N TYR A 354 -7.16 -8.08 2.83
CA TYR A 354 -6.38 -6.93 2.39
C TYR A 354 -4.99 -6.97 3.04
N ALA A 355 -3.94 -6.78 2.24
CA ALA A 355 -2.59 -6.55 2.75
C ALA A 355 -2.18 -5.13 2.37
N ASN A 356 -1.86 -4.28 3.35
CA ASN A 356 -1.60 -2.86 3.12
C ASN A 356 -0.26 -2.62 2.40
N TYR A 357 0.72 -3.46 2.68
CA TYR A 357 2.08 -3.39 2.14
C TYR A 357 2.70 -4.79 2.08
N ALA A 358 2.66 -5.40 0.91
CA ALA A 358 3.14 -6.76 0.69
C ALA A 358 3.86 -6.91 -0.65
N THR A 359 4.70 -7.95 -0.73
CA THR A 359 5.19 -8.49 -2.00
C THR A 359 4.33 -9.69 -2.39
N SER A 360 4.05 -9.86 -3.69
CA SER A 360 3.40 -11.07 -4.16
C SER A 360 4.39 -12.23 -4.09
N VAL A 361 3.97 -13.32 -3.44
CA VAL A 361 4.74 -14.56 -3.42
C VAL A 361 3.90 -15.72 -3.92
N GLU A 362 4.56 -16.60 -4.64
CA GLU A 362 3.98 -17.85 -5.10
C GLU A 362 3.86 -18.83 -3.92
N ASP A 363 2.72 -19.53 -3.88
CA ASP A 363 2.39 -20.59 -2.95
C ASP A 363 1.49 -21.62 -3.67
N PHE A 364 1.12 -22.69 -2.97
CA PHE A 364 0.27 -23.74 -3.52
C PHE A 364 -0.86 -24.06 -2.55
N VAL A 365 -2.03 -24.37 -3.10
CA VAL A 365 -3.15 -24.94 -2.35
C VAL A 365 -3.49 -26.31 -2.88
N GLU A 366 -3.94 -27.19 -1.99
CA GLU A 366 -4.39 -28.53 -2.36
C GLU A 366 -5.65 -28.43 -3.21
N VAL A 367 -5.68 -29.14 -4.33
CA VAL A 367 -6.90 -29.27 -5.14
C VAL A 367 -7.57 -30.57 -4.71
N PRO A 368 -8.80 -30.54 -4.15
CA PRO A 368 -9.51 -31.75 -3.81
C PRO A 368 -9.68 -32.62 -5.07
N ALA A 369 -9.56 -33.94 -4.90
CA ALA A 369 -9.85 -34.86 -5.99
C ALA A 369 -11.27 -34.60 -6.51
N PRO A 370 -11.48 -34.49 -7.84
CA PRO A 370 -12.78 -34.19 -8.41
C PRO A 370 -13.80 -35.23 -7.97
N SER A 371 -14.99 -34.77 -7.58
CA SER A 371 -16.15 -35.63 -7.36
C SER A 371 -16.37 -36.48 -8.63
N SER A 372 -16.33 -37.81 -8.48
CA SER A 372 -16.34 -38.84 -9.53
C SER A 372 -16.86 -38.39 -10.91
N GLY A 373 -15.97 -38.23 -11.88
CA GLY A 373 -16.30 -38.06 -13.31
C GLY A 373 -15.74 -36.81 -13.99
N ALA A 374 -15.37 -35.76 -13.24
CA ALA A 374 -14.67 -34.60 -13.82
C ALA A 374 -13.18 -34.92 -13.98
N THR A 375 -12.65 -34.80 -15.19
CA THR A 375 -11.20 -34.86 -15.42
C THR A 375 -10.58 -33.52 -15.03
N LEU A 376 -9.61 -33.54 -14.11
CA LEU A 376 -8.80 -32.35 -13.84
C LEU A 376 -8.03 -31.97 -15.10
N ARG A 377 -7.99 -30.68 -15.39
CA ARG A 377 -7.17 -30.18 -16.50
C ARG A 377 -5.68 -30.45 -16.22
N PRO A 378 -4.87 -30.69 -17.25
CA PRO A 378 -3.43 -30.94 -17.09
C PRO A 378 -2.71 -29.83 -16.31
N GLU A 379 -3.13 -28.56 -16.43
CA GLU A 379 -2.52 -27.46 -15.67
C GLU A 379 -2.66 -27.57 -14.14
N PHE A 380 -3.69 -28.28 -13.66
CA PHE A 380 -3.92 -28.51 -12.23
C PHE A 380 -3.23 -29.78 -11.71
N GLN A 381 -2.63 -30.58 -12.60
CA GLN A 381 -1.88 -31.77 -12.24
C GLN A 381 -0.46 -31.40 -11.80
N GLN A 382 -0.36 -30.68 -10.69
CA GLN A 382 0.91 -30.38 -10.05
C GLN A 382 0.94 -31.08 -8.69
N PRO A 383 1.42 -32.33 -8.60
CA PRO A 383 1.58 -32.98 -7.32
C PRO A 383 2.50 -32.16 -6.43
N LEU A 384 2.31 -32.25 -5.12
CA LEU A 384 3.18 -31.57 -4.18
C LEU A 384 3.55 -32.51 -3.04
N ARG A 385 4.81 -32.46 -2.63
CA ARG A 385 5.31 -33.18 -1.45
C ARG A 385 6.02 -32.22 -0.53
N VAL A 386 5.69 -32.30 0.75
CA VAL A 386 6.44 -31.65 1.82
C VAL A 386 7.39 -32.66 2.44
N CYS A 387 8.66 -32.30 2.63
CA CYS A 387 9.59 -33.09 3.44
C CYS A 387 10.20 -32.22 4.54
N TYR A 388 10.49 -32.80 5.70
CA TYR A 388 11.12 -32.11 6.82
C TYR A 388 12.48 -32.72 7.12
N LEU A 389 13.53 -31.89 7.14
CA LEU A 389 14.80 -32.31 7.72
C LEU A 389 14.62 -32.30 9.24
N ILE A 390 14.72 -33.47 9.85
CA ILE A 390 14.66 -33.62 11.30
C ILE A 390 16.07 -33.75 11.86
N ALA A 391 16.35 -33.04 12.95
CA ALA A 391 17.63 -33.11 13.63
C ALA A 391 17.41 -33.18 15.14
N ASP A 392 18.26 -33.94 15.81
CA ASP A 392 18.35 -33.95 17.28
C ASP A 392 19.06 -32.67 17.73
N LEU A 393 18.28 -31.68 18.17
CA LEU A 393 18.77 -30.37 18.61
C LEU A 393 18.54 -30.18 20.11
N PRO A 394 19.43 -29.48 20.84
CA PRO A 394 19.18 -29.15 22.24
C PRO A 394 17.91 -28.31 22.34
N LYS A 395 17.03 -28.65 23.29
CA LYS A 395 15.71 -28.01 23.46
C LYS A 395 15.82 -26.49 23.67
N SER A 396 16.82 -26.04 24.40
CA SER A 396 17.18 -24.62 24.53
C SER A 396 18.67 -24.46 24.86
N LYS A 397 19.18 -23.23 24.93
CA LYS A 397 20.53 -22.98 25.44
C LYS A 397 20.71 -23.39 26.91
N GLU A 398 19.61 -23.44 27.65
CA GLU A 398 19.58 -23.74 29.10
C GLU A 398 19.29 -25.23 29.36
N ASP A 399 18.63 -25.92 28.42
CA ASP A 399 18.28 -27.34 28.49
C ASP A 399 18.94 -28.10 27.33
N PRO A 400 20.10 -28.76 27.56
CA PRO A 400 20.86 -29.45 26.52
C PRO A 400 20.23 -30.78 26.09
N THR A 401 19.07 -31.16 26.63
CA THR A 401 18.37 -32.38 26.20
C THR A 401 18.06 -32.31 24.72
N LEU A 402 18.52 -33.31 23.97
CA LEU A 402 18.28 -33.39 22.54
C LEU A 402 16.83 -33.79 22.30
N VAL A 403 16.14 -32.98 21.51
CA VAL A 403 14.78 -33.25 21.04
C VAL A 403 14.85 -33.26 19.52
N THR A 404 14.27 -34.29 18.90
CA THR A 404 14.11 -34.33 17.45
C THR A 404 13.16 -33.22 17.03
N GLN A 405 13.67 -32.23 16.30
CA GLN A 405 12.91 -31.09 15.81
C GLN A 405 12.98 -31.03 14.28
N ARG A 406 11.90 -30.55 13.65
CA ARG A 406 11.89 -30.22 12.23
C ARG A 406 12.73 -28.96 12.02
N ALA A 407 13.99 -29.13 11.64
CA ALA A 407 14.95 -28.05 11.46
C ALA A 407 14.66 -27.26 10.18
N PHE A 408 14.31 -27.96 9.10
CA PHE A 408 13.99 -27.37 7.80
C PHE A 408 12.82 -28.09 7.15
N SER A 409 12.16 -27.42 6.24
CA SER A 409 11.07 -27.98 5.44
C SER A 409 11.25 -27.62 3.98
N TYR A 410 10.94 -28.56 3.11
CA TYR A 410 11.13 -28.48 1.68
C TYR A 410 9.83 -28.78 0.97
N LEU A 411 9.48 -27.93 0.01
CA LEU A 411 8.35 -28.12 -0.90
C LEU A 411 8.87 -28.63 -2.23
N PHE A 412 8.33 -29.75 -2.71
CA PHE A 412 8.71 -30.34 -3.99
C PHE A 412 7.53 -30.42 -4.94
N LEU A 413 7.78 -30.04 -6.20
CA LEU A 413 6.87 -30.22 -7.33
C LEU A 413 7.53 -31.22 -8.29
N PRO A 414 7.19 -32.51 -8.26
CA PRO A 414 7.94 -33.54 -8.98
C PRO A 414 7.90 -33.37 -10.51
N HIS A 415 6.92 -32.62 -11.04
CA HIS A 415 6.78 -32.35 -12.47
C HIS A 415 7.48 -31.07 -12.93
N ASP A 416 8.00 -30.26 -12.01
CA ASP A 416 8.80 -29.07 -12.32
C ASP A 416 10.27 -29.35 -11.98
N PRO A 417 11.15 -29.57 -12.98
CA PRO A 417 12.57 -29.82 -12.77
C PRO A 417 13.29 -28.81 -11.87
N ALA A 418 12.88 -27.55 -11.85
CA ALA A 418 13.48 -26.54 -10.97
C ALA A 418 13.00 -26.67 -9.51
N ASN A 419 11.78 -27.15 -9.30
CA ASN A 419 11.17 -27.28 -7.97
C ASN A 419 11.14 -28.70 -7.41
N ARG A 420 11.52 -29.71 -8.19
CA ARG A 420 11.70 -31.09 -7.74
C ARG A 420 13.03 -31.33 -7.01
N VAL A 421 13.91 -30.32 -6.98
CA VAL A 421 15.21 -30.38 -6.32
C VAL A 421 15.35 -29.25 -5.30
N ARG A 422 15.92 -29.57 -4.13
CA ARG A 422 16.32 -28.61 -3.11
C ARG A 422 17.76 -28.85 -2.73
N GLU A 423 18.57 -27.81 -2.88
CA GLU A 423 20.02 -27.91 -2.72
C GLU A 423 20.52 -26.80 -1.80
N SER A 424 21.38 -27.19 -0.87
CA SER A 424 22.25 -26.34 -0.08
C SER A 424 23.72 -26.70 -0.38
N ILE A 425 24.66 -26.07 0.32
CA ILE A 425 26.09 -26.33 0.15
C ILE A 425 26.42 -27.82 0.40
N ASP A 426 25.79 -28.43 1.41
CA ASP A 426 26.15 -29.77 1.88
C ASP A 426 25.11 -30.85 1.59
N VAL A 427 23.87 -30.46 1.26
CA VAL A 427 22.74 -31.39 1.09
C VAL A 427 21.98 -31.09 -0.19
N CYS A 428 21.66 -32.12 -0.95
CA CYS A 428 20.75 -32.06 -2.07
C CYS A 428 19.69 -33.15 -1.95
N ILE A 429 18.44 -32.75 -2.12
CA ILE A 429 17.28 -33.63 -2.09
C ILE A 429 16.56 -33.49 -3.43
N GLU A 430 16.34 -34.61 -4.12
CA GLU A 430 15.52 -34.70 -5.33
C GLU A 430 14.28 -35.55 -5.04
N TYR A 431 13.12 -35.09 -5.48
CA TYR A 431 11.86 -35.82 -5.35
C TYR A 431 11.19 -35.95 -6.72
N THR A 432 10.98 -37.19 -7.15
CA THR A 432 10.27 -37.52 -8.39
C THR A 432 9.01 -38.33 -8.06
N ARG A 433 8.07 -38.36 -9.00
CA ARG A 433 6.85 -39.17 -8.90
C ARG A 433 6.65 -39.89 -10.22
N GLY A 434 6.67 -41.22 -10.18
CA GLY A 434 6.32 -42.10 -11.29
C GLY A 434 5.01 -41.69 -11.95
N THR A 435 4.93 -41.84 -13.27
CA THR A 435 3.72 -41.56 -14.03
C THR A 435 2.55 -42.37 -13.46
N LEU A 436 1.50 -41.68 -13.03
CA LEU A 436 0.18 -42.32 -13.07
C LEU A 436 -0.11 -42.60 -14.54
N ASN A 437 -0.55 -43.83 -14.85
CA ASN A 437 -1.22 -44.11 -16.10
C ASN A 437 -2.53 -43.29 -16.13
N VAL A 438 -2.44 -42.03 -16.51
CA VAL A 438 -3.62 -41.23 -16.83
C VAL A 438 -4.14 -41.82 -18.12
N GLY A 439 -5.22 -42.61 -18.03
CA GLY A 439 -5.82 -43.28 -19.16
C GLY A 439 -6.19 -42.27 -20.24
N GLY A 440 -5.27 -42.04 -21.18
CA GLY A 440 -5.56 -41.31 -22.41
C GLY A 440 -6.66 -42.04 -23.16
N SER A 441 -7.68 -41.31 -23.62
CA SER A 441 -8.77 -41.85 -24.42
C SER A 441 -8.30 -42.45 -25.76
N ASP A 442 -7.07 -42.15 -26.18
CA ASP A 442 -6.38 -42.78 -27.30
C ASP A 442 -5.38 -43.84 -26.80
N VAL A 443 -5.84 -45.09 -26.74
CA VAL A 443 -5.04 -46.27 -26.36
C VAL A 443 -3.85 -46.48 -27.31
N SER A 444 -3.85 -45.85 -28.49
CA SER A 444 -2.84 -46.12 -29.53
C SER A 444 -1.56 -45.31 -29.42
N LYS A 445 -1.54 -44.20 -28.66
CA LYS A 445 -0.35 -43.34 -28.50
C LYS A 445 -0.28 -42.64 -27.14
N PRO A 446 -0.01 -43.36 -26.03
CA PRO A 446 0.33 -42.72 -24.77
C PRO A 446 1.69 -42.05 -24.90
N VAL A 447 1.72 -40.73 -25.12
CA VAL A 447 2.90 -39.91 -24.86
C VAL A 447 3.04 -39.82 -23.33
N THR A 448 3.61 -40.87 -22.74
CA THR A 448 3.94 -40.92 -21.32
C THR A 448 5.25 -40.19 -21.13
N HIS A 449 5.19 -38.88 -20.89
CA HIS A 449 6.31 -38.22 -20.24
C HIS A 449 6.34 -38.71 -18.79
N SER A 450 7.04 -39.81 -18.51
CA SER A 450 7.30 -40.25 -17.15
C SER A 450 8.11 -39.17 -16.45
N THR A 451 7.48 -38.46 -15.54
CA THR A 451 8.10 -37.43 -14.68
C THR A 451 8.79 -38.06 -13.46
N GLY A 452 8.64 -39.37 -13.27
CA GLY A 452 9.34 -40.18 -12.28
C GLY A 452 10.79 -40.47 -12.65
N MET A 453 11.55 -40.98 -11.69
CA MET A 453 12.88 -41.49 -11.99
C MET A 453 12.74 -42.79 -12.78
N SER A 454 13.37 -42.88 -13.96
CA SER A 454 13.38 -44.14 -14.71
C SER A 454 14.08 -45.23 -13.89
N ASP A 455 13.70 -46.49 -14.08
CA ASP A 455 14.34 -47.60 -13.35
C ASP A 455 15.82 -47.75 -13.71
N GLU A 456 16.21 -47.38 -14.94
CA GLU A 456 17.61 -47.29 -15.34
C GLU A 456 18.36 -46.25 -14.52
N ARG A 457 17.79 -45.05 -14.35
CA ARG A 457 18.39 -44.00 -13.55
C ARG A 457 18.43 -44.38 -12.06
N TRP A 458 17.36 -44.97 -11.54
CA TRP A 458 17.32 -45.47 -10.16
C TRP A 458 18.44 -46.48 -9.93
N LYS A 459 18.63 -47.41 -10.88
CA LYS A 459 19.74 -48.39 -10.87
C LYS A 459 21.10 -47.71 -10.95
N ASP A 460 21.28 -46.70 -11.80
CA ASP A 460 22.54 -45.95 -11.90
C ASP A 460 22.89 -45.30 -10.56
N LEU A 461 21.91 -44.67 -9.90
CA LEU A 461 22.10 -44.02 -8.60
C LEU A 461 22.41 -45.00 -7.47
N GLN A 462 22.15 -46.30 -7.64
CA GLN A 462 22.57 -47.36 -6.70
C GLN A 462 23.99 -47.85 -6.95
N ALA A 463 24.61 -47.49 -8.09
CA ALA A 463 25.91 -48.03 -8.47
C ALA A 463 26.97 -47.76 -7.39
N VAL A 464 27.74 -48.79 -7.04
CA VAL A 464 28.76 -48.72 -6.01
C VAL A 464 29.93 -47.88 -6.52
N LEU A 465 30.27 -46.82 -5.79
CA LEU A 465 31.47 -46.03 -6.05
C LEU A 465 32.58 -46.49 -5.09
N PRO A 466 33.85 -46.54 -5.53
CA PRO A 466 34.96 -46.82 -4.63
C PRO A 466 35.00 -45.85 -3.43
N PRO A 467 35.42 -46.31 -2.24
CA PRO A 467 35.53 -45.45 -1.06
C PRO A 467 36.32 -44.17 -1.36
N GLY A 468 35.80 -43.03 -0.92
CA GLY A 468 36.39 -41.70 -1.15
C GLY A 468 36.11 -41.07 -2.53
N ALA A 469 35.48 -41.78 -3.47
CA ALA A 469 35.08 -41.19 -4.75
C ALA A 469 33.96 -40.16 -4.55
N ARG A 470 34.16 -38.96 -5.11
CA ARG A 470 33.18 -37.86 -5.08
C ARG A 470 32.32 -37.79 -6.33
N HIS A 471 32.78 -38.39 -7.42
CA HIS A 471 32.10 -38.38 -8.71
C HIS A 471 32.26 -39.74 -9.37
N GLY A 472 31.27 -40.18 -10.12
CA GLY A 472 31.34 -41.42 -10.88
C GLY A 472 30.54 -41.38 -12.16
N LEU A 473 30.91 -42.25 -13.11
CA LEU A 473 30.14 -42.50 -14.32
C LEU A 473 29.62 -43.93 -14.33
N VAL A 474 28.36 -44.11 -14.73
CA VAL A 474 27.82 -45.40 -15.16
C VAL A 474 27.79 -45.37 -16.67
N ILE A 475 28.56 -46.26 -17.29
CA ILE A 475 28.74 -46.31 -18.74
C ILE A 475 28.17 -47.62 -19.23
N GLU A 476 27.30 -47.55 -20.23
CA GLU A 476 26.66 -48.70 -20.84
C GLU A 476 26.75 -48.59 -22.36
N VAL A 477 27.31 -49.62 -23.00
CA VAL A 477 27.33 -49.74 -24.47
C VAL A 477 26.31 -50.80 -24.84
N PRO A 478 25.15 -50.40 -25.42
CA PRO A 478 24.17 -51.35 -25.88
C PRO A 478 24.77 -52.21 -27.01
N SER A 479 24.32 -53.46 -27.11
CA SER A 479 24.68 -54.37 -28.21
C SER A 479 24.12 -53.84 -29.54
N SER A 480 24.77 -52.84 -30.13
CA SER A 480 24.26 -52.12 -31.30
C SER A 480 24.72 -52.74 -32.64
N GLN A 481 25.59 -53.75 -32.63
CA GLN A 481 26.00 -54.50 -33.82
C GLN A 481 26.14 -56.00 -33.51
N SER A 482 25.69 -56.83 -34.46
CA SER A 482 25.66 -58.30 -34.37
C SER A 482 27.02 -58.88 -33.90
N GLY A 483 27.15 -59.16 -32.60
CA GLY A 483 28.32 -59.82 -32.01
C GLY A 483 28.91 -59.18 -30.75
N THR A 484 28.62 -57.92 -30.41
CA THR A 484 29.13 -57.28 -29.18
C THR A 484 28.19 -57.52 -28.00
N THR A 485 28.66 -58.21 -26.97
CA THR A 485 27.92 -58.34 -25.71
C THR A 485 27.71 -56.98 -25.06
N PRO A 486 26.51 -56.67 -24.53
CA PRO A 486 26.27 -55.42 -23.82
C PRO A 486 27.29 -55.27 -22.69
N PHE A 487 27.89 -54.09 -22.58
CA PHE A 487 28.95 -53.81 -21.61
C PHE A 487 28.49 -52.70 -20.67
N THR A 488 28.54 -52.94 -19.36
CA THR A 488 28.23 -51.93 -18.34
C THR A 488 29.39 -51.85 -17.35
N MET A 489 29.82 -50.64 -17.02
CA MET A 489 30.82 -50.41 -15.98
C MET A 489 30.48 -49.17 -15.15
N THR A 490 30.91 -49.16 -13.89
CA THR A 490 30.87 -47.97 -13.02
C THR A 490 32.29 -47.59 -12.66
N VAL A 491 32.65 -46.33 -12.88
CA VAL A 491 34.01 -45.83 -12.67
C VAL A 491 34.01 -44.55 -11.83
N PRO A 492 34.89 -44.41 -10.83
CA PRO A 492 35.11 -43.12 -10.20
C PRO A 492 35.79 -42.20 -11.20
N ILE A 493 35.47 -40.91 -11.15
CA ILE A 493 36.09 -39.91 -12.03
C ILE A 493 36.60 -38.71 -11.25
N THR A 494 37.66 -38.11 -11.80
CA THR A 494 38.17 -36.79 -11.46
C THR A 494 38.43 -36.03 -12.76
N GLN A 495 38.56 -34.71 -12.70
CA GLN A 495 38.95 -33.93 -13.88
C GLN A 495 40.31 -34.45 -14.43
N GLY A 496 40.38 -34.65 -15.74
CA GLY A 496 41.53 -35.22 -16.45
C GLY A 496 41.57 -36.76 -16.50
N SER A 497 40.64 -37.47 -15.83
CA SER A 497 40.58 -38.93 -15.89
C SER A 497 40.32 -39.42 -17.31
N LYS A 498 41.05 -40.46 -17.74
CA LYS A 498 40.80 -41.20 -18.99
C LYS A 498 40.34 -42.60 -18.68
N VAL A 499 39.20 -43.00 -19.24
CA VAL A 499 38.56 -44.29 -19.02
C VAL A 499 38.42 -45.01 -20.36
N LYS A 500 38.99 -46.21 -20.45
CA LYS A 500 38.76 -47.13 -21.57
C LYS A 500 37.53 -47.98 -21.25
N VAL A 501 36.53 -47.98 -22.14
CA VAL A 501 35.25 -48.65 -21.92
C VAL A 501 35.34 -50.11 -22.37
N GLY A 502 36.01 -50.95 -21.59
CA GLY A 502 36.23 -52.36 -21.91
C GLY A 502 36.90 -52.59 -23.28
N GLU A 503 36.40 -53.56 -24.03
CA GLU A 503 36.83 -53.85 -25.41
C GLU A 503 35.91 -53.23 -26.48
N THR A 504 35.00 -52.33 -26.08
CA THR A 504 33.98 -51.74 -26.96
C THR A 504 34.52 -50.75 -28.00
N GLY A 505 35.77 -50.33 -27.85
CA GLY A 505 36.41 -49.30 -28.69
C GLY A 505 36.17 -47.86 -28.21
N TYR A 506 35.27 -47.63 -27.25
CA TYR A 506 35.05 -46.29 -26.68
C TYR A 506 36.12 -45.90 -25.66
N THR A 507 36.52 -44.63 -25.69
CA THR A 507 37.31 -43.98 -24.64
C THR A 507 36.64 -42.69 -24.19
N ILE A 508 36.71 -42.41 -22.88
CA ILE A 508 36.11 -41.22 -22.27
C ILE A 508 37.20 -40.46 -21.53
N GLU A 509 37.36 -39.18 -21.81
CA GLU A 509 38.22 -38.26 -21.08
C GLU A 509 37.36 -37.21 -20.37
N VAL A 510 37.53 -37.06 -19.06
CA VAL A 510 36.77 -36.10 -18.26
C VAL A 510 37.43 -34.74 -18.35
N LYS A 511 36.84 -33.83 -19.12
CA LYS A 511 37.37 -32.48 -19.34
C LYS A 511 37.12 -31.55 -18.16
N ASP A 512 35.91 -31.63 -17.61
CA ASP A 512 35.47 -30.76 -16.52
C ASP A 512 34.39 -31.43 -15.66
N ILE A 513 34.34 -31.06 -14.38
CA ILE A 513 33.29 -31.45 -13.44
C ILE A 513 32.90 -30.20 -12.66
N ALA A 514 31.66 -29.77 -12.79
CA ALA A 514 31.17 -28.57 -12.12
C ALA A 514 29.92 -28.87 -11.28
N GLY A 515 29.84 -28.26 -10.09
CA GLY A 515 28.67 -28.36 -9.22
C GLY A 515 27.41 -27.68 -9.79
N GLN A 516 27.61 -26.76 -10.74
CA GLN A 516 26.58 -26.10 -11.55
C GLN A 516 27.09 -25.97 -12.98
N PRO A 517 26.22 -25.96 -14.01
CA PRO A 517 26.68 -25.77 -15.37
C PRO A 517 27.21 -24.34 -15.56
N PRO A 518 28.21 -24.12 -16.42
CA PRO A 518 28.77 -22.79 -16.68
C PRO A 518 27.77 -21.83 -17.33
N PHE A 519 26.65 -22.36 -17.87
CA PHE A 519 25.55 -21.59 -18.42
C PHE A 519 24.23 -22.05 -17.80
N PRO A 520 23.27 -21.14 -17.54
CA PRO A 520 21.94 -21.54 -17.10
C PRO A 520 21.30 -22.52 -18.08
N ILE A 521 20.61 -23.54 -17.56
CA ILE A 521 19.83 -24.44 -18.40
C ILE A 521 18.68 -23.62 -19.00
N ILE A 522 18.65 -23.53 -20.32
CA ILE A 522 17.62 -22.82 -21.10
C ILE A 522 16.68 -23.76 -21.84
N THR A 523 16.91 -25.08 -21.75
CA THR A 523 16.06 -26.09 -22.36
C THR A 523 14.65 -25.98 -21.81
N ASP A 524 13.65 -25.92 -22.69
CA ASP A 524 12.24 -25.85 -22.29
C ASP A 524 11.88 -27.03 -21.38
N GLY A 525 11.10 -26.76 -20.34
CA GLY A 525 10.81 -27.71 -19.25
C GLY A 525 11.87 -27.77 -18.15
N TYR A 526 13.15 -27.46 -18.44
CA TYR A 526 14.25 -27.49 -17.46
C TYR A 526 14.81 -26.10 -17.15
N LYS A 527 14.19 -25.04 -17.70
CA LYS A 527 14.68 -23.68 -17.59
C LYS A 527 14.78 -23.24 -16.13
N GLY A 528 15.97 -22.76 -15.74
CA GLY A 528 16.23 -22.29 -14.37
C GLY A 528 16.44 -23.41 -13.34
N SER A 529 16.41 -24.68 -13.75
CA SER A 529 16.80 -25.79 -12.89
C SER A 529 18.32 -25.79 -12.64
N ASN A 530 18.74 -26.39 -11.52
CA ASN A 530 20.15 -26.57 -11.18
C ASN A 530 20.53 -28.05 -11.19
N SER A 531 21.73 -28.39 -11.67
CA SER A 531 22.27 -29.75 -11.72
C SER A 531 23.78 -29.70 -11.82
N SER A 532 24.50 -30.62 -11.18
CA SER A 532 25.92 -30.80 -11.46
C SER A 532 26.12 -31.39 -12.86
N VAL A 533 27.20 -31.00 -13.53
CA VAL A 533 27.51 -31.45 -14.90
C VAL A 533 28.93 -32.01 -14.98
N ALA A 534 29.09 -33.09 -15.74
CA ALA A 534 30.39 -33.58 -16.18
C ALA A 534 30.53 -33.37 -17.69
N VAL A 535 31.61 -32.72 -18.12
CA VAL A 535 31.94 -32.53 -19.54
C VAL A 535 32.94 -33.61 -19.94
N LEU A 536 32.54 -34.46 -20.87
CA LEU A 536 33.24 -35.68 -21.23
C LEU A 536 33.62 -35.62 -22.71
N ARG A 537 34.90 -35.79 -23.04
CA ARG A 537 35.31 -36.12 -24.40
C ARG A 537 35.07 -37.61 -24.63
N VAL A 538 34.09 -37.95 -25.46
CA VAL A 538 33.80 -39.34 -25.84
C VAL A 538 34.40 -39.58 -27.21
N THR A 539 35.29 -40.57 -27.35
CA THR A 539 35.86 -41.00 -28.63
C THR A 539 35.36 -42.41 -28.93
N GLY A 540 34.66 -42.54 -30.06
CA GLY A 540 34.07 -43.79 -30.52
C GLY A 540 35.08 -44.76 -31.17
N PRO A 541 34.64 -45.98 -31.51
CA PRO A 541 35.49 -46.99 -32.16
C PRO A 541 36.03 -46.57 -33.53
N ASP A 542 35.35 -45.64 -34.20
CA ASP A 542 35.75 -45.06 -35.49
C ASP A 542 36.81 -43.93 -35.34
N GLY A 543 37.22 -43.64 -34.11
CA GLY A 543 38.19 -42.59 -33.77
C GLY A 543 37.60 -41.18 -33.76
N LYS A 544 36.31 -40.99 -34.08
CA LYS A 544 35.66 -39.68 -34.01
C LYS A 544 35.28 -39.37 -32.57
N GLY A 545 35.41 -38.10 -32.19
CA GLY A 545 35.10 -37.64 -30.84
C GLY A 545 34.08 -36.52 -30.80
N PHE A 546 33.39 -36.41 -29.66
CA PHE A 546 32.50 -35.30 -29.34
C PHE A 546 32.60 -35.00 -27.84
N ASP A 547 32.23 -33.78 -27.45
CA ASP A 547 32.15 -33.38 -26.04
C ASP A 547 30.71 -33.57 -25.54
N ARG A 548 30.48 -34.57 -24.71
CA ARG A 548 29.20 -34.81 -24.07
C ARG A 548 29.08 -34.07 -22.75
N TRP A 549 27.99 -33.32 -22.59
CA TRP A 549 27.62 -32.70 -21.33
C TRP A 549 26.61 -33.58 -20.63
N VAL A 550 27.04 -34.28 -19.57
CA VAL A 550 26.19 -35.22 -18.81
C VAL A 550 25.70 -34.55 -17.55
N TYR A 551 24.40 -34.27 -17.47
CA TYR A 551 23.78 -33.70 -16.29
C TYR A 551 23.41 -34.79 -15.30
N HIS A 552 23.81 -34.62 -14.04
CA HIS A 552 23.52 -35.59 -12.99
C HIS A 552 22.01 -35.78 -12.75
N ARG A 553 21.28 -34.67 -12.63
CA ARG A 553 19.84 -34.67 -12.28
C ARG A 553 18.90 -34.73 -13.47
N PHE A 554 19.43 -34.48 -14.67
CA PHE A 554 18.64 -34.38 -15.90
C PHE A 554 19.38 -35.12 -17.03
N PRO A 555 19.67 -36.42 -16.89
CA PRO A 555 20.38 -37.17 -17.92
C PRO A 555 19.69 -37.08 -19.30
N GLU A 556 18.37 -36.89 -19.32
CA GLU A 556 17.52 -36.71 -20.50
C GLU A 556 17.84 -35.46 -21.35
N ILE A 557 18.48 -34.43 -20.77
CA ILE A 557 18.93 -33.23 -21.52
C ILE A 557 20.44 -33.25 -21.81
N SER A 558 21.10 -34.40 -21.66
CA SER A 558 22.50 -34.53 -22.02
C SER A 558 22.68 -34.35 -23.53
N GLN A 559 23.70 -33.58 -23.92
CA GLN A 559 23.91 -33.18 -25.31
C GLN A 559 25.35 -33.46 -25.75
N ASP A 560 25.50 -33.79 -27.03
CA ASP A 560 26.80 -33.94 -27.68
C ASP A 560 27.14 -32.67 -28.45
N MET A 561 28.29 -32.08 -28.10
CA MET A 561 28.90 -30.96 -28.78
C MET A 561 29.96 -31.51 -29.75
N MET A 562 29.71 -31.34 -31.04
CA MET A 562 30.59 -31.83 -32.10
C MET A 562 31.80 -30.89 -32.28
N ASP A 563 32.90 -31.42 -32.81
CA ASP A 563 34.08 -30.59 -33.15
C ASP A 563 33.79 -29.59 -34.27
N GLU A 564 32.79 -29.88 -35.10
CA GLU A 564 32.32 -28.97 -36.13
C GLU A 564 31.63 -27.75 -35.52
N VAL A 565 32.09 -26.55 -35.88
CA VAL A 565 31.39 -25.31 -35.53
C VAL A 565 30.30 -24.98 -36.56
N ASN A 566 29.20 -24.41 -36.10
CA ASN A 566 28.18 -23.83 -36.96
C ASN A 566 28.62 -22.47 -37.53
N GLU A 567 27.78 -21.85 -38.37
CA GLU A 567 28.06 -20.55 -39.00
C GLU A 567 28.32 -19.40 -37.99
N ARG A 568 27.91 -19.58 -36.72
CA ARG A 568 28.13 -18.62 -35.63
C ARG A 568 29.38 -18.92 -34.80
N GLY A 569 30.21 -19.88 -35.22
CA GLY A 569 31.42 -20.29 -34.50
C GLY A 569 31.16 -21.13 -33.25
N MET A 570 29.93 -21.58 -33.01
CA MET A 570 29.56 -22.41 -31.86
C MET A 570 29.60 -23.90 -32.25
N PRO A 571 30.07 -24.81 -31.37
CA PRO A 571 29.99 -26.25 -31.61
C PRO A 571 28.57 -26.68 -32.02
N ARG A 572 28.47 -27.47 -33.10
CA ARG A 572 27.21 -28.09 -33.51
C ARG A 572 26.73 -29.01 -32.39
N ARG A 573 25.43 -28.95 -32.09
CA ARG A 573 24.80 -29.72 -31.01
C ARG A 573 23.93 -30.81 -31.61
N ARG A 574 23.91 -31.98 -30.97
CA ARG A 574 22.95 -33.05 -31.25
C ARG A 574 22.55 -33.72 -29.94
N ASP A 575 21.48 -34.50 -29.99
CA ASP A 575 21.08 -35.38 -28.88
C ASP A 575 22.21 -36.38 -28.58
N ALA A 576 22.29 -36.83 -27.32
CA ALA A 576 23.30 -37.79 -26.91
C ALA A 576 23.26 -39.05 -27.80
N ASP A 577 24.40 -39.37 -28.42
CA ASP A 577 24.61 -40.58 -29.22
C ASP A 577 24.17 -41.83 -28.44
N GLY A 578 23.15 -42.51 -28.97
CA GLY A 578 22.57 -43.73 -28.39
C GLY A 578 23.49 -44.95 -28.48
N GLY A 579 24.62 -44.87 -29.20
CA GLY A 579 25.64 -45.93 -29.24
C GLY A 579 26.39 -46.12 -27.92
N ILE A 580 26.31 -45.15 -27.00
CA ILE A 580 26.87 -45.24 -25.65
C ILE A 580 25.99 -44.43 -24.68
N ARG A 581 25.51 -45.05 -23.62
CA ARG A 581 24.79 -44.39 -22.52
C ARG A 581 25.78 -44.06 -21.42
N ILE A 582 25.76 -42.80 -20.96
CA ILE A 582 26.62 -42.34 -19.87
C ILE A 582 25.74 -41.61 -18.86
N ALA A 583 25.69 -42.10 -17.63
CA ALA A 583 25.05 -41.43 -16.51
C ALA A 583 26.12 -40.91 -15.53
N TYR A 584 25.91 -39.70 -15.03
CA TYR A 584 26.79 -39.05 -14.08
C TYR A 584 26.23 -39.14 -12.66
N ILE A 585 27.04 -39.60 -11.71
CA ILE A 585 26.72 -39.64 -10.28
C ILE A 585 27.56 -38.58 -9.57
N ASP A 586 26.90 -37.56 -9.01
CA ASP A 586 27.52 -36.59 -8.11
C ASP A 586 27.39 -37.07 -6.66
N ALA A 587 28.50 -37.53 -6.07
CA ALA A 587 28.60 -37.93 -4.68
C ALA A 587 29.46 -36.93 -3.86
N SER A 588 29.62 -35.69 -4.35
CA SER A 588 30.48 -34.68 -3.70
C SER A 588 29.89 -34.12 -2.41
N LYS A 589 28.57 -34.27 -2.25
CA LYS A 589 27.76 -33.85 -1.10
C LYS A 589 26.76 -34.92 -0.72
N LEU A 590 26.01 -34.71 0.35
CA LEU A 590 24.92 -35.61 0.72
C LEU A 590 23.78 -35.50 -0.30
N GLN A 591 23.49 -36.60 -0.99
CA GLN A 591 22.38 -36.69 -1.93
C GLN A 591 21.29 -37.57 -1.34
N VAL A 592 20.05 -37.11 -1.43
CA VAL A 592 18.86 -37.88 -1.08
C VAL A 592 17.93 -37.87 -2.29
N TYR A 593 17.65 -39.05 -2.84
CA TYR A 593 16.71 -39.21 -3.94
C TYR A 593 15.46 -39.89 -3.38
N LEU A 594 14.31 -39.31 -3.67
CA LEU A 594 13.00 -39.80 -3.29
C LEU A 594 12.21 -40.03 -4.58
N ASP A 595 11.58 -41.20 -4.71
CA ASP A 595 10.78 -41.52 -5.89
C ASP A 595 9.50 -42.24 -5.46
N ASP A 596 8.35 -41.65 -5.81
CA ASP A 596 7.06 -42.29 -5.61
C ASP A 596 6.79 -43.25 -6.77
N VAL A 597 6.69 -44.55 -6.48
CA VAL A 597 6.45 -45.61 -7.48
C VAL A 597 5.17 -46.37 -7.17
N VAL A 598 4.58 -46.99 -8.20
CA VAL A 598 3.44 -47.90 -8.05
C VAL A 598 3.98 -49.32 -7.97
N GLY A 599 3.70 -50.02 -6.87
CA GLY A 599 4.08 -51.42 -6.72
C GLY A 599 3.28 -52.37 -7.60
N ASP A 600 3.73 -53.62 -7.67
CA ASP A 600 3.00 -54.71 -8.33
C ASP A 600 1.60 -54.93 -7.74
N ASP A 601 1.37 -54.50 -6.48
CA ASP A 601 0.08 -54.50 -5.79
C ASP A 601 -0.84 -53.32 -6.19
N GLY A 602 -0.39 -52.48 -7.12
CA GLY A 602 -1.08 -51.27 -7.57
C GLY A 602 -1.06 -50.12 -6.55
N LYS A 603 -0.36 -50.27 -5.41
CA LYS A 603 -0.29 -49.23 -4.38
C LYS A 603 0.95 -48.37 -4.59
N GLU A 604 0.78 -47.06 -4.44
CA GLU A 604 1.89 -46.13 -4.42
C GLU A 604 2.70 -46.27 -3.12
N TYR A 605 4.02 -46.23 -3.22
CA TYR A 605 4.93 -46.08 -2.10
C TYR A 605 6.15 -45.23 -2.49
N THR A 606 6.79 -44.61 -1.51
CA THR A 606 8.04 -43.86 -1.73
C THR A 606 9.25 -44.79 -1.49
N ARG A 607 10.15 -44.86 -2.48
CA ARG A 607 11.50 -45.44 -2.35
C ARG A 607 12.53 -44.33 -2.17
N ALA A 608 13.65 -44.61 -1.52
CA ALA A 608 14.71 -43.63 -1.29
C ALA A 608 16.12 -44.17 -1.53
N ILE A 609 17.02 -43.29 -1.99
CA ILE A 609 18.47 -43.52 -2.01
C ILE A 609 19.14 -42.40 -1.24
N VAL A 610 19.94 -42.74 -0.23
CA VAL A 610 20.79 -41.79 0.50
C VAL A 610 22.24 -42.08 0.17
N ARG A 611 22.91 -41.13 -0.47
CA ARG A 611 24.32 -41.23 -0.86
C ARG A 611 25.14 -40.19 -0.13
N ARG A 612 26.09 -40.65 0.66
CA ARG A 612 27.07 -39.80 1.36
C ARG A 612 28.40 -39.84 0.62
N ALA A 613 29.16 -38.75 0.73
CA ALA A 613 30.48 -38.68 0.13
C ALA A 613 31.38 -39.80 0.65
N GLY A 614 31.88 -40.63 -0.26
CA GLY A 614 32.80 -41.73 0.04
C GLY A 614 32.18 -42.98 0.67
N GLU A 615 30.85 -43.06 0.84
CA GLU A 615 30.14 -44.26 1.31
C GLU A 615 29.31 -44.89 0.17
N ASN A 616 28.94 -46.16 0.35
CA ASN A 616 27.95 -46.81 -0.50
C ASN A 616 26.59 -46.15 -0.34
N ALA A 617 25.79 -46.14 -1.41
CA ALA A 617 24.42 -45.66 -1.33
C ALA A 617 23.59 -46.57 -0.42
N LEU A 618 22.87 -45.97 0.52
CA LEU A 618 21.83 -46.64 1.30
C LEU A 618 20.55 -46.64 0.46
N VAL A 619 20.12 -47.83 0.04
CA VAL A 619 18.89 -48.03 -0.74
C VAL A 619 17.77 -48.46 0.20
N ILE A 620 16.65 -47.76 0.13
CA ILE A 620 15.44 -48.03 0.90
C ILE A 620 14.34 -48.28 -0.12
N ASP A 621 14.05 -49.56 -0.39
CA ASP A 621 13.06 -49.93 -1.39
C ASP A 621 11.66 -49.45 -1.03
N ARG A 622 11.33 -49.37 0.27
CA ARG A 622 10.05 -48.85 0.75
C ARG A 622 10.22 -48.15 2.09
N ILE A 623 9.88 -46.87 2.15
CA ILE A 623 9.89 -46.12 3.42
C ILE A 623 8.79 -46.65 4.33
N GLY A 624 9.13 -46.85 5.60
CA GLY A 624 8.23 -47.41 6.61
C GLY A 624 7.04 -46.50 6.94
N ALA A 625 6.08 -47.04 7.69
CA ALA A 625 4.84 -46.33 8.05
C ALA A 625 5.05 -45.05 8.89
N ASN A 626 6.22 -44.89 9.52
CA ASN A 626 6.60 -43.67 10.23
C ASN A 626 7.01 -42.53 9.29
N ASN A 627 7.17 -42.79 7.98
CA ASN A 627 7.60 -41.83 6.97
C ASN A 627 8.97 -41.19 7.25
N ILE A 628 9.83 -41.82 8.05
CA ILE A 628 11.14 -41.25 8.42
C ILE A 628 12.25 -42.08 7.78
N ILE A 629 13.17 -41.39 7.11
CA ILE A 629 14.47 -41.89 6.69
C ILE A 629 15.48 -41.54 7.77
N GLU A 630 15.81 -42.51 8.60
CA GLU A 630 16.82 -42.36 9.65
C GLU A 630 18.24 -42.49 9.07
N GLY A 631 19.21 -41.93 9.79
CA GLY A 631 20.61 -42.09 9.44
C GLY A 631 20.94 -41.45 8.10
N ILE A 632 20.46 -40.23 7.83
CA ILE A 632 20.97 -39.42 6.73
C ILE A 632 22.34 -38.85 7.11
N TYR A 633 22.46 -38.38 8.34
CA TYR A 633 23.74 -38.03 8.98
C TYR A 633 23.81 -38.69 10.37
N ARG A 634 25.00 -39.13 10.78
CA ARG A 634 25.17 -39.90 12.02
C ARG A 634 25.42 -39.03 13.27
N ASP A 635 26.11 -37.90 13.12
CA ASP A 635 26.46 -37.02 14.23
C ASP A 635 26.59 -35.56 13.79
N PRO A 636 25.59 -34.69 14.03
CA PRO A 636 24.35 -34.97 14.77
C PRO A 636 23.46 -35.96 14.01
N ARG A 637 22.55 -36.63 14.73
CA ARG A 637 21.53 -37.47 14.10
C ARG A 637 20.60 -36.58 13.29
N VAL A 638 20.71 -36.70 11.96
CA VAL A 638 19.83 -36.03 10.99
C VAL A 638 19.08 -37.10 10.21
N GLY A 639 17.78 -36.90 10.07
CA GLY A 639 16.88 -37.72 9.25
C GLY A 639 16.01 -36.86 8.35
N LEU A 640 15.20 -37.50 7.52
CA LEU A 640 14.22 -36.84 6.68
C LEU A 640 12.84 -37.46 6.93
N GLU A 641 11.91 -36.65 7.41
CA GLU A 641 10.50 -37.01 7.58
C GLU A 641 9.73 -36.61 6.33
N LEU A 642 9.02 -37.55 5.69
CA LEU A 642 8.11 -37.26 4.60
C LEU A 642 6.79 -36.76 5.16
N GLY A 643 6.48 -35.51 4.86
CA GLY A 643 5.28 -34.82 5.30
C GLY A 643 4.07 -35.11 4.44
N VAL A 644 3.18 -34.12 4.33
CA VAL A 644 1.95 -34.23 3.54
C VAL A 644 2.29 -34.40 2.05
N ARG A 645 1.46 -35.20 1.38
CA ARG A 645 1.48 -35.39 -0.07
C ARG A 645 0.13 -34.96 -0.62
N TRP A 646 0.18 -34.08 -1.61
CA TRP A 646 -0.99 -33.67 -2.37
C TRP A 646 -0.96 -34.38 -3.71
N ALA A 647 -2.08 -35.00 -4.06
CA ALA A 647 -2.25 -35.64 -5.36
C ALA A 647 -2.11 -34.58 -6.47
N ASP A 648 -2.75 -33.43 -6.25
CA ASP A 648 -2.80 -32.28 -7.13
C ASP A 648 -2.76 -30.99 -6.29
N SER A 649 -2.19 -29.95 -6.87
CA SER A 649 -2.10 -28.64 -6.25
C SER A 649 -2.24 -27.57 -7.31
N ARG A 650 -2.72 -26.40 -6.88
CA ARG A 650 -2.84 -25.23 -7.75
C ARG A 650 -1.92 -24.15 -7.23
N LYS A 651 -1.10 -23.61 -8.13
CA LYS A 651 -0.30 -22.43 -7.88
C LYS A 651 -1.21 -21.24 -7.61
N VAL A 652 -0.95 -20.54 -6.52
CA VAL A 652 -1.64 -19.31 -6.13
C VAL A 652 -0.62 -18.24 -5.80
N GLU A 653 -0.98 -16.99 -6.03
CA GLU A 653 -0.23 -15.86 -5.50
C GLU A 653 -0.91 -15.35 -4.24
N ARG A 654 -0.12 -14.92 -3.26
CA ARG A 654 -0.62 -14.35 -2.02
C ARG A 654 0.31 -13.26 -1.50
N PRO A 655 -0.17 -12.37 -0.62
CA PRO A 655 0.68 -11.35 -0.03
C PRO A 655 1.66 -11.95 0.98
N GLU A 656 2.91 -11.50 0.91
CA GLU A 656 3.86 -11.53 2.01
C GLU A 656 4.06 -10.11 2.54
N PRO A 657 3.45 -9.76 3.69
CA PRO A 657 3.66 -8.48 4.35
C PRO A 657 5.13 -8.17 4.57
N VAL A 658 5.54 -6.96 4.20
CA VAL A 658 6.90 -6.46 4.42
C VAL A 658 7.01 -5.89 5.83
N ALA A 659 8.11 -6.16 6.53
CA ALA A 659 8.31 -5.65 7.89
C ALA A 659 8.32 -4.11 7.91
N MET A 660 7.71 -3.48 8.92
CA MET A 660 7.57 -2.01 9.01
C MET A 660 8.89 -1.23 8.89
N ALA A 661 10.02 -1.84 9.27
CA ALA A 661 11.34 -1.23 9.15
C ALA A 661 11.85 -1.14 7.70
N GLU A 662 11.36 -2.03 6.83
CA GLU A 662 11.72 -2.12 5.41
C GLU A 662 10.70 -1.39 4.52
N GLN A 663 9.53 -1.02 5.06
CA GLN A 663 8.50 -0.30 4.32
C GLN A 663 8.90 1.15 4.01
N GLU A 664 8.71 1.54 2.75
CA GLU A 664 8.83 2.93 2.30
C GLU A 664 7.64 3.76 2.83
N ARG A 665 7.92 4.70 3.76
CA ARG A 665 6.88 5.47 4.47
C ARG A 665 5.94 6.27 3.56
N GLU A 666 6.41 6.69 2.39
CA GLU A 666 5.62 7.44 1.41
C GLU A 666 4.61 6.57 0.64
N LEU A 667 4.84 5.25 0.59
CA LEU A 667 3.96 4.30 -0.08
C LEU A 667 2.90 3.71 0.87
N VAL A 668 3.08 3.85 2.18
CA VAL A 668 2.13 3.34 3.18
C VAL A 668 0.81 4.11 3.13
N GLY A 669 -0.29 3.40 2.86
CA GLY A 669 -1.64 3.95 2.75
C GLY A 669 -1.98 4.57 1.39
N THR A 670 -1.13 4.41 0.37
CA THR A 670 -1.41 4.82 -1.03
C THR A 670 -1.92 3.68 -1.90
N HIS A 671 -2.03 2.47 -1.34
CA HIS A 671 -2.30 1.19 -2.00
C HIS A 671 -1.23 0.70 -2.97
N GLN A 672 -0.18 1.47 -3.29
CA GLN A 672 0.78 1.11 -4.33
C GLN A 672 1.52 -0.22 -4.10
N ARG A 673 1.68 -0.63 -2.84
CA ARG A 673 2.27 -1.92 -2.43
C ARG A 673 1.23 -2.87 -1.82
N SER A 674 -0.05 -2.57 -1.96
CA SER A 674 -1.11 -3.37 -1.35
C SER A 674 -1.59 -4.50 -2.28
N MET A 675 -2.19 -5.52 -1.67
CA MET A 675 -2.86 -6.61 -2.36
C MET A 675 -4.26 -6.80 -1.80
N LEU A 676 -5.22 -7.13 -2.66
CA LEU A 676 -6.63 -7.27 -2.33
C LEU A 676 -7.07 -8.72 -2.51
N GLY A 677 -7.59 -9.35 -1.45
CA GLY A 677 -8.20 -10.67 -1.52
C GLY A 677 -9.68 -10.56 -1.88
N VAL A 678 -10.03 -10.89 -3.11
CA VAL A 678 -11.40 -10.83 -3.63
C VAL A 678 -11.99 -12.23 -3.68
N GLU A 679 -13.10 -12.45 -2.99
CA GLU A 679 -13.91 -13.65 -3.18
C GLU A 679 -14.88 -13.42 -4.35
N ILE A 680 -14.84 -14.34 -5.30
CA ILE A 680 -15.81 -14.47 -6.39
C ILE A 680 -16.73 -15.62 -6.03
N SER A 681 -18.04 -15.46 -6.21
CA SER A 681 -18.99 -16.56 -6.06
C SER A 681 -20.04 -16.55 -7.16
N SER A 682 -20.48 -17.74 -7.57
CA SER A 682 -21.62 -17.91 -8.47
C SER A 682 -22.89 -18.20 -7.66
N ALA A 683 -23.94 -17.44 -7.92
CA ALA A 683 -25.22 -17.64 -7.26
C ALA A 683 -25.90 -18.93 -7.74
N GLY A 684 -26.24 -19.83 -6.81
CA GLY A 684 -27.14 -20.95 -7.09
C GLY A 684 -28.58 -20.52 -7.27
N VAL A 685 -29.43 -21.47 -7.70
CA VAL A 685 -30.89 -21.26 -7.85
C VAL A 685 -31.53 -20.74 -6.56
N ASP A 686 -31.01 -21.15 -5.40
CA ASP A 686 -31.51 -20.73 -4.07
C ASP A 686 -30.81 -19.48 -3.50
N GLY A 687 -29.98 -18.79 -4.30
CA GLY A 687 -29.21 -17.62 -3.88
C GLY A 687 -28.01 -17.89 -2.97
N LYS A 688 -27.80 -19.15 -2.55
CA LYS A 688 -26.58 -19.61 -1.87
C LYS A 688 -25.45 -19.82 -2.89
N PRO A 689 -24.19 -19.50 -2.56
CA PRO A 689 -23.08 -19.73 -3.46
C PRO A 689 -22.90 -21.23 -3.68
N VAL A 690 -22.98 -21.68 -4.93
CA VAL A 690 -22.67 -23.07 -5.30
C VAL A 690 -21.17 -23.26 -5.35
N TRP A 691 -20.46 -22.21 -5.72
CA TRP A 691 -19.02 -22.15 -5.82
C TRP A 691 -18.52 -20.77 -5.40
N SER A 692 -17.35 -20.74 -4.80
CA SER A 692 -16.61 -19.52 -4.50
C SER A 692 -15.10 -19.75 -4.65
N THR A 693 -14.32 -18.70 -4.87
CA THR A 693 -12.86 -18.76 -4.75
C THR A 693 -12.32 -17.40 -4.35
N VAL A 694 -11.25 -17.37 -3.55
CA VAL A 694 -10.53 -16.13 -3.22
C VAL A 694 -9.34 -15.97 -4.15
N THR A 695 -9.20 -14.79 -4.75
CA THR A 695 -8.08 -14.42 -5.62
C THR A 695 -7.41 -13.16 -5.09
N TRP A 696 -6.10 -13.20 -4.92
CA TRP A 696 -5.31 -12.03 -4.53
C TRP A 696 -4.92 -11.21 -5.75
N LEU A 697 -5.25 -9.92 -5.72
CA LEU A 697 -5.02 -8.96 -6.78
C LEU A 697 -4.00 -7.92 -6.31
N PRO A 698 -2.80 -7.83 -6.92
CA PRO A 698 -1.89 -6.75 -6.62
C PRO A 698 -2.43 -5.43 -7.16
N PHE A 699 -2.15 -4.33 -6.47
CA PHE A 699 -2.60 -3.01 -6.90
C PHE A 699 -1.92 -2.55 -8.19
N ALA A 700 -2.73 -2.04 -9.12
CA ALA A 700 -2.30 -1.36 -10.33
C ALA A 700 -2.84 0.07 -10.35
N ALA A 701 -1.94 1.07 -10.40
CA ALA A 701 -2.35 2.47 -10.49
C ALA A 701 -3.13 2.77 -11.78
N PHE A 702 -2.77 2.11 -12.88
CA PHE A 702 -3.39 2.24 -14.21
C PHE A 702 -3.66 0.85 -14.79
N VAL A 703 -4.93 0.40 -14.81
CA VAL A 703 -5.27 -0.98 -15.21
C VAL A 703 -5.06 -1.26 -16.70
N ILE A 704 -5.24 -0.25 -17.56
CA ILE A 704 -5.20 -0.41 -19.03
C ILE A 704 -3.84 -0.91 -19.55
N GLU A 705 -2.75 -0.64 -18.82
CA GLU A 705 -1.38 -0.98 -19.24
C GLU A 705 -0.69 -1.99 -18.31
N SER A 706 -1.37 -2.43 -17.27
CA SER A 706 -0.73 -3.21 -16.22
C SER A 706 -0.86 -4.72 -16.51
N PRO A 707 0.24 -5.48 -16.56
CA PRO A 707 0.21 -6.95 -16.68
C PRO A 707 -0.26 -7.65 -15.38
N VAL A 708 -0.86 -6.90 -14.46
CA VAL A 708 -1.14 -7.31 -13.08
C VAL A 708 -2.57 -7.87 -12.94
N SER A 709 -3.31 -8.04 -14.04
CA SER A 709 -4.59 -8.75 -14.01
C SER A 709 -4.40 -10.22 -13.61
N ARG A 710 -5.46 -10.81 -13.05
CA ARG A 710 -5.53 -12.24 -12.73
C ARG A 710 -6.74 -12.82 -13.44
N SER A 711 -6.52 -13.91 -14.16
CA SER A 711 -7.58 -14.66 -14.81
C SER A 711 -8.08 -15.73 -13.86
N VAL A 712 -9.39 -15.81 -13.68
CA VAL A 712 -10.06 -16.83 -12.88
C VAL A 712 -11.03 -17.55 -13.78
N GLU A 713 -10.86 -18.86 -13.87
CA GLU A 713 -11.78 -19.73 -14.56
C GLU A 713 -12.93 -20.13 -13.63
N LEU A 714 -14.14 -20.04 -14.15
CA LEU A 714 -15.37 -20.40 -13.48
C LEU A 714 -15.72 -21.88 -13.71
N PRO A 715 -16.57 -22.49 -12.86
CA PRO A 715 -16.98 -23.89 -13.03
C PRO A 715 -17.69 -24.21 -14.36
N ASP A 716 -18.21 -23.20 -15.07
CA ASP A 716 -18.85 -23.35 -16.38
C ASP A 716 -17.89 -23.14 -17.56
N GLY A 717 -16.60 -22.95 -17.30
CA GLY A 717 -15.55 -22.76 -18.30
C GLY A 717 -15.37 -21.32 -18.78
N ARG A 718 -16.16 -20.34 -18.29
CA ARG A 718 -15.90 -18.92 -18.54
C ARG A 718 -14.61 -18.47 -17.84
N THR A 719 -13.88 -17.54 -18.44
CA THR A 719 -12.73 -16.88 -17.80
C THR A 719 -13.07 -15.42 -17.51
N ILE A 720 -12.77 -14.98 -16.28
CA ILE A 720 -12.88 -13.59 -15.86
C ILE A 720 -11.48 -13.06 -15.60
N GLU A 721 -11.14 -11.95 -16.22
CA GLU A 721 -9.97 -11.15 -15.84
C GLU A 721 -10.36 -10.14 -14.78
N MET A 722 -9.55 -10.05 -13.72
CA MET A 722 -9.74 -9.12 -12.62
C MET A 722 -8.49 -8.31 -12.36
N ALA A 723 -8.64 -7.04 -12.01
CA ALA A 723 -7.56 -6.19 -11.56
C ALA A 723 -8.02 -5.26 -10.43
N PHE A 724 -7.13 -5.01 -9.46
CA PHE A 724 -7.37 -4.06 -8.37
C PHE A 724 -6.64 -2.75 -8.68
N GLY A 725 -7.35 -1.62 -8.66
CA GLY A 725 -6.74 -0.34 -8.95
C GLY A 725 -7.53 0.86 -8.45
N ARG A 726 -7.16 2.04 -8.95
CA ARG A 726 -7.84 3.31 -8.66
C ARG A 726 -9.14 3.42 -9.44
N ARG A 727 -10.17 3.99 -8.83
CA ARG A 727 -11.45 4.29 -9.51
C ARG A 727 -11.22 5.32 -10.60
N ARG A 728 -11.80 5.10 -11.77
CA ARG A 728 -11.67 5.98 -12.93
C ARG A 728 -12.86 6.94 -12.98
N TYR A 729 -12.60 8.24 -12.96
CA TYR A 729 -13.60 9.29 -13.14
C TYR A 729 -13.47 9.94 -14.51
N GLY A 730 -14.62 10.25 -15.13
CA GLY A 730 -14.65 11.02 -16.37
C GLY A 730 -14.24 12.48 -16.15
N LEU A 731 -13.54 13.05 -17.12
CA LEU A 731 -13.26 14.48 -17.18
C LEU A 731 -14.56 15.25 -17.49
N PRO A 732 -14.75 16.47 -16.93
CA PRO A 732 -16.01 17.19 -17.04
C PRO A 732 -16.18 17.86 -18.40
N GLY A 733 -16.53 17.08 -19.41
CA GLY A 733 -16.92 17.54 -20.74
C GLY A 733 -15.78 17.80 -21.72
N PHE A 734 -14.56 17.42 -21.39
CA PHE A 734 -13.38 17.52 -22.27
C PHE A 734 -12.53 16.26 -22.22
N GLU A 735 -11.59 16.14 -23.16
CA GLU A 735 -10.61 15.07 -23.28
C GLU A 735 -9.22 15.68 -23.43
N LEU A 736 -8.20 14.93 -23.02
CA LEU A 736 -6.80 15.34 -23.12
C LEU A 736 -6.06 14.43 -24.10
N GLN A 737 -5.25 15.02 -24.96
CA GLN A 737 -4.46 14.30 -25.95
C GLN A 737 -3.01 14.75 -25.87
N LEU A 738 -2.07 13.83 -25.68
CA LEU A 738 -0.64 14.15 -25.71
C LEU A 738 -0.22 14.41 -27.17
N LEU A 739 0.39 15.57 -27.41
CA LEU A 739 0.94 15.95 -28.70
C LEU A 739 2.46 15.78 -28.74
N ASP A 740 3.15 16.21 -27.69
CA ASP A 740 4.60 16.09 -27.59
C ASP A 740 5.06 16.15 -26.13
N PHE A 741 6.31 15.74 -25.88
CA PHE A 741 6.96 15.83 -24.58
C PHE A 741 8.33 16.48 -24.73
N HIS A 742 8.59 17.49 -23.91
CA HIS A 742 9.84 18.23 -23.88
C HIS A 742 10.51 18.11 -22.52
N MET A 743 11.78 17.73 -22.53
CA MET A 743 12.66 17.81 -21.38
C MET A 743 13.54 19.04 -21.54
N ILE A 744 13.47 19.98 -20.60
CA ILE A 744 14.30 21.19 -20.61
C ILE A 744 15.57 20.87 -19.79
N PRO A 745 16.73 20.63 -20.43
CA PRO A 745 17.95 20.35 -19.69
C PRO A 745 18.42 21.58 -18.91
N ASN A 746 19.17 21.35 -17.85
CA ASN A 746 19.98 22.42 -17.26
C ASN A 746 21.18 22.72 -18.18
N GLU A 747 21.65 23.97 -18.20
CA GLU A 747 22.81 24.40 -18.99
C GLU A 747 24.09 23.62 -18.64
N HIS A 748 24.13 22.98 -17.47
CA HIS A 748 25.24 22.17 -16.99
C HIS A 748 24.71 20.77 -16.65
N ARG A 749 25.47 19.72 -17.05
CA ARG A 749 25.08 18.30 -16.92
C ARG A 749 24.52 18.01 -15.52
N GLY A 750 23.24 17.67 -15.45
CA GLY A 750 22.50 17.41 -14.22
C GLY A 750 21.07 16.95 -14.52
N PRO A 751 20.24 16.69 -13.48
CA PRO A 751 18.83 16.44 -13.68
C PRO A 751 18.21 17.63 -14.44
N PRO A 752 17.25 17.40 -15.36
CA PRO A 752 16.68 18.47 -16.17
C PRO A 752 15.94 19.49 -15.30
N LYS A 753 15.85 20.72 -15.81
CA LYS A 753 15.25 21.86 -15.13
C LYS A 753 13.75 21.70 -14.98
N ASP A 754 13.10 21.22 -16.03
CA ASP A 754 11.64 21.06 -16.09
C ASP A 754 11.26 19.99 -17.13
N TYR A 755 10.06 19.46 -16.97
CA TYR A 755 9.45 18.48 -17.87
C TYR A 755 8.09 19.03 -18.29
N GLN A 756 7.83 19.04 -19.59
CA GLN A 756 6.65 19.68 -20.15
C GLN A 756 5.95 18.73 -21.11
N SER A 757 4.64 18.60 -20.94
CA SER A 757 3.77 17.89 -21.89
C SER A 757 2.99 18.90 -22.70
N LEU A 758 3.10 18.83 -24.03
CA LEU A 758 2.26 19.59 -24.93
C LEU A 758 0.95 18.83 -25.12
N ILE A 759 -0.15 19.41 -24.66
CA ILE A 759 -1.45 18.72 -24.56
C ILE A 759 -2.48 19.49 -25.37
N ARG A 760 -3.30 18.75 -26.13
CA ARG A 760 -4.50 19.26 -26.76
C ARG A 760 -5.71 18.93 -25.89
N VAL A 761 -6.50 19.96 -25.58
CA VAL A 761 -7.80 19.85 -24.90
C VAL A 761 -8.88 19.81 -25.97
N LEU A 762 -9.69 18.76 -25.98
CA LEU A 762 -10.76 18.52 -26.94
C LEU A 762 -12.12 18.49 -26.23
N PRO A 763 -13.24 18.86 -26.87
CA PRO A 763 -14.56 18.58 -26.32
C PRO A 763 -14.77 17.07 -26.24
N SER A 764 -15.34 16.58 -25.14
CA SER A 764 -15.65 15.16 -25.04
C SER A 764 -16.84 14.82 -25.93
N TRP A 765 -16.75 13.71 -26.67
CA TRP A 765 -17.84 13.23 -27.53
C TRP A 765 -19.13 12.92 -26.76
N ARG A 766 -19.02 12.67 -25.44
CA ARG A 766 -20.16 12.41 -24.55
C ARG A 766 -20.86 13.68 -24.05
N SER A 767 -20.21 14.83 -24.15
CA SER A 767 -20.69 16.07 -23.57
C SER A 767 -21.28 16.99 -24.63
N GLN A 768 -22.41 17.61 -24.30
CA GLN A 768 -23.01 18.66 -25.14
C GLN A 768 -22.33 20.03 -24.92
N THR A 769 -21.38 20.12 -24.00
CA THR A 769 -20.70 21.37 -23.69
C THR A 769 -19.75 21.73 -24.84
N LYS A 770 -20.00 22.87 -25.49
CA LYS A 770 -19.12 23.39 -26.54
C LYS A 770 -17.85 23.96 -25.91
N ILE A 771 -16.77 23.19 -26.01
CA ILE A 771 -15.41 23.64 -25.68
C ILE A 771 -14.66 23.76 -27.00
N GLU A 772 -14.10 24.93 -27.28
CA GLU A 772 -13.22 25.13 -28.42
C GLU A 772 -11.90 24.40 -28.16
N PRO A 773 -11.44 23.53 -29.07
CA PRO A 773 -10.16 22.87 -28.93
C PRO A 773 -9.01 23.87 -28.77
N TYR A 774 -8.12 23.65 -27.81
CA TYR A 774 -6.91 24.44 -27.66
C TYR A 774 -5.72 23.57 -27.27
N THR A 775 -4.52 24.08 -27.49
CA THR A 775 -3.28 23.43 -27.09
C THR A 775 -2.65 24.22 -25.96
N ALA A 776 -2.12 23.52 -24.96
CA ALA A 776 -1.44 24.14 -23.83
C ALA A 776 -0.29 23.26 -23.35
N LEU A 777 0.71 23.91 -22.77
CA LEU A 777 1.78 23.23 -22.04
C LEU A 777 1.30 22.92 -20.63
N ALA A 778 1.61 21.72 -20.14
CA ALA A 778 1.52 21.39 -18.73
C ALA A 778 2.91 21.05 -18.21
N SER A 779 3.35 21.76 -17.17
CA SER A 779 4.56 21.46 -16.42
C SER A 779 4.26 21.36 -14.92
N LEU A 780 5.28 21.11 -14.11
CA LEU A 780 5.12 21.09 -12.65
C LEU A 780 4.79 22.50 -12.10
N ASN A 781 5.42 23.53 -12.67
CA ASN A 781 5.31 24.92 -12.19
C ASN A 781 4.21 25.72 -12.92
N GLU A 782 3.82 25.29 -14.11
CA GLU A 782 2.77 25.89 -14.92
C GLU A 782 1.70 24.82 -15.25
N PRO A 783 0.82 24.52 -14.28
CA PRO A 783 -0.21 23.52 -14.49
C PRO A 783 -1.26 24.00 -15.49
N LEU A 784 -1.65 23.13 -16.42
CA LEU A 784 -2.77 23.35 -17.32
C LEU A 784 -4.06 23.43 -16.51
N GLN A 785 -4.87 24.45 -16.73
CA GLN A 785 -6.19 24.59 -16.12
C GLN A 785 -7.27 24.38 -17.20
N ALA A 786 -8.18 23.43 -16.97
CA ALA A 786 -9.28 23.13 -17.90
C ALA A 786 -10.60 22.89 -17.13
N PRO A 787 -11.77 23.19 -17.73
CA PRO A 787 -11.96 23.60 -19.12
C PRO A 787 -11.67 25.08 -19.40
N PHE A 788 -11.73 25.97 -18.39
CA PHE A 788 -11.48 27.39 -18.60
C PHE A 788 -9.97 27.66 -18.73
N SER A 789 -9.57 28.24 -19.85
CA SER A 789 -8.28 28.88 -20.08
C SER A 789 -8.46 30.38 -20.37
N TRP A 790 -7.46 31.18 -20.01
CA TRP A 790 -7.40 32.59 -20.39
C TRP A 790 -7.21 32.67 -21.92
N SER A 791 -8.03 33.46 -22.60
CA SER A 791 -7.94 33.65 -24.06
C SER A 791 -7.78 35.13 -24.38
N GLU A 792 -6.85 35.47 -25.28
CA GLU A 792 -6.65 36.85 -25.77
C GLU A 792 -7.84 37.36 -26.60
N GLU A 793 -8.66 36.44 -27.14
CA GLU A 793 -9.86 36.79 -27.91
C GLU A 793 -11.00 37.28 -27.00
N ARG A 794 -10.98 36.91 -25.72
CA ARG A 794 -11.95 37.38 -24.73
C ARG A 794 -11.51 38.70 -24.13
N SER A 795 -12.47 39.54 -23.77
CA SER A 795 -12.15 40.78 -23.06
C SER A 795 -11.47 40.46 -21.71
N TRP A 796 -10.59 41.36 -21.26
CA TRP A 796 -9.93 41.22 -19.95
C TRP A 796 -10.95 41.01 -18.81
N PHE A 797 -12.11 41.68 -18.87
CA PHE A 797 -13.15 41.54 -17.85
C PHE A 797 -13.80 40.15 -17.85
N GLU A 798 -14.12 39.59 -19.02
CA GLU A 798 -14.62 38.22 -19.15
C GLU A 798 -13.61 37.20 -18.65
N ASN A 799 -12.32 37.41 -18.94
CA ASN A 799 -11.26 36.54 -18.44
C ASN A 799 -11.12 36.61 -16.92
N VAL A 800 -11.19 37.79 -16.31
CA VAL A 800 -11.16 37.95 -14.85
C VAL A 800 -12.38 37.31 -14.19
N LEU A 801 -13.58 37.56 -14.70
CA LEU A 801 -14.81 36.97 -14.17
C LEU A 801 -14.82 35.44 -14.37
N GLY A 802 -14.37 34.97 -15.53
CA GLY A 802 -14.18 33.57 -15.85
C GLY A 802 -13.20 32.88 -14.90
N ARG A 803 -12.06 33.52 -14.61
CA ARG A 803 -11.07 33.01 -13.64
C ARG A 803 -11.64 32.93 -12.22
N LEU A 804 -12.40 33.92 -11.78
CA LEU A 804 -13.06 33.90 -10.46
C LEU A 804 -14.11 32.78 -10.38
N ARG A 805 -14.93 32.63 -11.43
CA ARG A 805 -15.93 31.56 -11.52
C ARG A 805 -15.28 30.18 -11.59
N ALA A 806 -14.20 30.04 -12.35
CA ALA A 806 -13.42 28.81 -12.45
C ALA A 806 -12.78 28.43 -11.11
N GLY A 807 -12.28 29.40 -10.34
CA GLY A 807 -11.69 29.17 -9.02
C GLY A 807 -12.65 28.64 -7.94
N VAL A 808 -13.97 28.77 -8.15
CA VAL A 808 -15.00 28.17 -7.27
C VAL A 808 -15.67 26.95 -7.90
N ASN A 809 -15.46 26.69 -9.19
CA ASN A 809 -16.05 25.59 -9.92
C ASN A 809 -15.32 24.27 -9.59
N PRO A 810 -15.99 23.25 -9.05
CA PRO A 810 -15.36 21.95 -8.77
C PRO A 810 -14.88 21.24 -10.04
N ASN A 811 -15.47 21.55 -11.19
CA ASN A 811 -15.13 20.98 -12.49
C ASN A 811 -13.93 21.67 -13.16
N GLN A 812 -13.35 22.70 -12.54
CA GLN A 812 -12.10 23.28 -13.00
C GLN A 812 -10.94 22.45 -12.43
N LEU A 813 -10.34 21.64 -13.30
CA LEU A 813 -9.22 20.77 -12.98
C LEU A 813 -7.90 21.45 -13.35
N LYS A 814 -6.86 21.12 -12.59
CA LYS A 814 -5.46 21.46 -12.83
C LYS A 814 -4.71 20.19 -13.17
N PHE A 815 -3.90 20.24 -14.21
CA PHE A 815 -3.06 19.15 -14.69
C PHE A 815 -1.61 19.58 -14.59
N SER A 816 -0.85 18.97 -13.67
CA SER A 816 0.59 19.21 -13.50
C SER A 816 1.38 17.98 -13.90
N GLN A 817 2.55 18.17 -14.49
CA GLN A 817 3.44 17.08 -14.84
C GLN A 817 3.88 16.32 -13.58
N ALA A 818 3.64 15.00 -13.53
CA ALA A 818 3.90 14.18 -12.34
C ALA A 818 4.82 12.98 -12.61
N GLY A 819 4.95 12.53 -13.86
CA GLY A 819 5.87 11.44 -14.23
C GLY A 819 5.85 11.18 -15.73
N TRP A 820 6.79 10.39 -16.22
CA TRP A 820 6.89 10.02 -17.65
C TRP A 820 7.61 8.69 -17.79
N ASP A 821 7.62 8.13 -19.00
CA ASP A 821 8.40 6.94 -19.32
C ASP A 821 9.91 7.27 -19.39
N ALA A 822 10.56 7.30 -18.22
CA ALA A 822 11.98 7.56 -18.11
C ALA A 822 12.83 6.51 -18.86
N SER A 823 12.37 5.25 -18.89
CA SER A 823 13.10 4.15 -19.53
C SER A 823 13.18 4.29 -21.04
N THR A 824 12.07 4.63 -21.71
CA THR A 824 12.07 4.89 -23.15
C THR A 824 12.82 6.19 -23.46
N TRP A 825 12.71 7.22 -22.62
CA TRP A 825 13.48 8.44 -22.81
C TRP A 825 14.99 8.19 -22.79
N GLU A 826 15.50 7.53 -21.76
CA GLU A 826 16.94 7.25 -21.64
C GLU A 826 17.47 6.39 -22.79
N LYS A 827 16.68 5.40 -23.22
CA LYS A 827 17.02 4.57 -24.38
C LYS A 827 17.08 5.40 -25.66
N THR A 828 16.03 6.16 -25.94
CA THR A 828 15.92 6.96 -27.18
C THR A 828 16.86 8.15 -27.20
N GLN A 829 17.27 8.67 -26.04
CA GLN A 829 18.35 9.65 -25.92
C GLN A 829 19.68 9.07 -26.39
N LYS A 830 20.04 7.86 -25.96
CA LYS A 830 21.28 7.19 -26.43
C LYS A 830 21.23 6.92 -27.93
N GLU A 831 20.06 6.51 -28.44
CA GLU A 831 19.84 6.33 -29.87
C GLU A 831 20.00 7.66 -30.64
N ALA A 832 19.47 8.76 -30.09
CA ALA A 832 19.62 10.09 -30.69
C ALA A 832 21.06 10.59 -30.67
N ASP A 833 21.77 10.39 -29.56
CA ASP A 833 23.19 10.73 -29.43
C ASP A 833 24.07 9.93 -30.43
N SER A 834 23.63 8.73 -30.80
CA SER A 834 24.27 7.90 -31.84
C SER A 834 23.79 8.17 -33.27
N GLY A 835 22.84 9.09 -33.47
CA GLY A 835 22.24 9.42 -34.76
C GLY A 835 21.28 8.36 -35.33
N MET A 836 20.88 7.36 -34.53
CA MET A 836 19.92 6.33 -34.94
C MET A 836 18.48 6.86 -34.94
N THR A 837 18.18 7.79 -34.05
CA THR A 837 16.90 8.52 -34.02
C THR A 837 17.19 10.03 -34.11
N PRO A 838 16.29 10.83 -34.68
CA PRO A 838 16.51 12.27 -34.80
C PRO A 838 16.36 13.00 -33.47
N ARG A 839 15.58 12.45 -32.52
CA ARG A 839 15.39 13.01 -31.17
C ARG A 839 14.88 11.96 -30.16
N PRO A 840 15.08 12.17 -28.85
CA PRO A 840 14.45 11.39 -27.80
C PRO A 840 12.93 11.62 -27.72
N TYR A 841 12.20 10.63 -27.19
CA TYR A 841 10.75 10.69 -26.96
C TYR A 841 10.33 9.82 -25.77
N VAL A 842 9.08 9.99 -25.32
CA VAL A 842 8.44 9.15 -24.29
C VAL A 842 7.23 8.43 -24.88
N LYS A 843 6.91 7.23 -24.39
CA LYS A 843 5.68 6.52 -24.78
C LYS A 843 4.45 7.02 -24.04
N PHE A 844 4.64 7.51 -22.82
CA PHE A 844 3.56 8.05 -22.01
C PHE A 844 4.05 9.16 -21.08
N THR A 845 3.12 10.01 -20.68
CA THR A 845 3.28 11.00 -19.62
C THR A 845 2.15 10.83 -18.60
N ARG A 846 2.46 11.09 -17.34
CA ARG A 846 1.52 11.10 -16.22
C ARG A 846 1.33 12.54 -15.77
N LEU A 847 0.08 12.98 -15.78
CA LEU A 847 -0.31 14.28 -15.24
C LEU A 847 -1.08 14.06 -13.95
N GLN A 848 -0.64 14.71 -12.89
CA GLN A 848 -1.41 14.80 -11.66
C GLN A 848 -2.61 15.71 -11.91
N VAL A 849 -3.79 15.18 -11.59
CA VAL A 849 -5.06 15.89 -11.65
C VAL A 849 -5.38 16.37 -10.25
N GLY A 850 -5.65 17.66 -10.12
CA GLY A 850 -6.10 18.24 -8.86
C GLY A 850 -7.04 19.40 -9.09
N ASN A 851 -7.93 19.68 -8.16
CA ASN A 851 -8.64 20.95 -8.13
C ASN A 851 -8.38 21.66 -6.80
N ASN A 852 -8.72 22.95 -6.72
CA ASN A 852 -8.59 23.71 -5.48
C ASN A 852 -9.83 24.58 -5.23
N PRO A 853 -11.05 23.99 -5.23
CA PRO A 853 -12.28 24.75 -5.08
C PRO A 853 -12.27 25.44 -3.71
N GLY A 854 -12.48 26.76 -3.69
CA GLY A 854 -12.56 27.49 -2.43
C GLY A 854 -11.25 27.98 -1.83
N ILE A 855 -10.08 27.67 -2.39
CA ILE A 855 -8.81 28.26 -1.92
C ILE A 855 -8.83 29.79 -2.01
N HIS A 856 -9.49 30.33 -3.04
CA HIS A 856 -9.70 31.77 -3.20
C HIS A 856 -10.66 32.36 -2.15
N ILE A 857 -11.63 31.57 -1.68
CA ILE A 857 -12.55 31.95 -0.60
C ILE A 857 -11.77 32.02 0.72
N ILE A 858 -10.93 31.00 1.00
CA ILE A 858 -10.04 30.97 2.17
C ILE A 858 -9.10 32.19 2.15
N ALA A 859 -8.45 32.46 1.02
CA ALA A 859 -7.55 33.59 0.85
C ALA A 859 -8.27 34.93 1.08
N LEU A 860 -9.48 35.10 0.52
CA LEU A 860 -10.31 36.28 0.77
C LEU A 860 -10.62 36.45 2.27
N GLY A 861 -10.98 35.37 2.95
CA GLY A 861 -11.20 35.38 4.40
C GLY A 861 -9.97 35.85 5.18
N GLY A 862 -8.79 35.34 4.82
CA GLY A 862 -7.52 35.77 5.39
C GLY A 862 -7.22 37.26 5.15
N ILE A 863 -7.45 37.76 3.93
CA ILE A 863 -7.28 39.19 3.59
C ILE A 863 -8.23 40.07 4.43
N LEU A 864 -9.50 39.68 4.55
CA LEU A 864 -10.49 40.40 5.37
C LEU A 864 -10.07 40.46 6.84
N MET A 865 -9.58 39.34 7.41
CA MET A 865 -9.04 39.33 8.77
C MET A 865 -7.81 40.26 8.90
N GLY A 866 -6.88 40.18 7.95
CA GLY A 866 -5.68 41.01 7.90
C GLY A 866 -5.97 42.51 7.82
N MET A 867 -7.02 42.91 7.10
CA MET A 867 -7.48 44.31 7.05
C MET A 867 -8.27 44.73 8.30
N GLY A 868 -9.10 43.82 8.84
CA GLY A 868 -9.97 44.11 9.98
C GLY A 868 -9.22 44.29 11.31
N ILE A 869 -8.12 43.57 11.53
CA ILE A 869 -7.30 43.65 12.75
C ILE A 869 -6.72 45.08 12.93
N PRO A 870 -5.99 45.68 11.96
CA PRO A 870 -5.51 47.05 12.05
C PRO A 870 -6.63 48.06 12.36
N TRP A 871 -7.79 47.90 11.73
CA TRP A 871 -8.94 48.76 11.99
C TRP A 871 -9.44 48.63 13.42
N ALA A 872 -9.62 47.40 13.91
CA ALA A 872 -10.19 47.13 15.22
C ALA A 872 -9.28 47.58 16.37
N PHE A 873 -7.96 47.38 16.23
CA PHE A 873 -6.99 47.63 17.30
C PHE A 873 -6.28 48.98 17.21
N TYR A 874 -6.19 49.61 16.04
CA TYR A 874 -5.49 50.90 15.89
C TYR A 874 -6.43 52.03 15.48
N LEU A 875 -7.20 51.85 14.40
CA LEU A 875 -8.05 52.94 13.89
C LEU A 875 -9.25 53.21 14.80
N LYS A 876 -9.92 52.17 15.29
CA LYS A 876 -11.07 52.34 16.20
C LYS A 876 -10.67 53.07 17.49
N PRO A 877 -9.62 52.67 18.24
CA PRO A 877 -9.18 53.45 19.40
C PRO A 877 -8.85 54.90 19.07
N TYR A 878 -8.22 55.18 17.92
CA TYR A 878 -7.95 56.53 17.46
C TYR A 878 -9.25 57.33 17.24
N LEU A 879 -10.22 56.78 16.53
CA LEU A 879 -11.53 57.41 16.28
C LEU A 879 -12.29 57.67 17.59
N VAL A 880 -12.30 56.70 18.51
CA VAL A 880 -12.94 56.82 19.83
C VAL A 880 -12.25 57.90 20.68
N ARG A 881 -10.91 57.98 20.67
CA ARG A 881 -10.16 59.04 21.35
C ARG A 881 -10.49 60.42 20.78
N ARG A 882 -10.54 60.55 19.44
CA ARG A 882 -10.86 61.81 18.76
C ARG A 882 -12.28 62.28 19.05
N GLU A 883 -13.24 61.37 19.03
CA GLU A 883 -14.63 61.66 19.37
C GLU A 883 -14.78 62.03 20.85
N LYS A 884 -14.13 61.30 21.77
CA LYS A 884 -14.10 61.65 23.20
C LYS A 884 -13.53 63.06 23.41
N ALA A 885 -12.44 63.41 22.72
CA ALA A 885 -11.85 64.74 22.77
C ALA A 885 -12.76 65.82 22.16
N ARG A 886 -13.55 65.49 21.13
CA ARG A 886 -14.58 66.39 20.58
C ARG A 886 -15.70 66.63 21.60
N ILE A 887 -16.27 65.56 22.16
CA ILE A 887 -17.34 65.63 23.17
C ILE A 887 -16.88 66.42 24.41
N GLN A 888 -15.65 66.20 24.87
CA GLN A 888 -15.09 66.95 26.00
C GLN A 888 -14.96 68.45 25.70
N ARG A 889 -14.63 68.83 24.45
CA ARG A 889 -14.60 70.23 24.02
C ARG A 889 -16.00 70.85 23.95
N GLU A 890 -16.97 70.13 23.40
CA GLU A 890 -18.37 70.57 23.34
C GLU A 890 -19.00 70.70 24.73
N LEU A 891 -18.68 69.79 25.66
CA LEU A 891 -19.12 69.86 27.06
C LEU A 891 -18.51 71.08 27.77
N LYS A 892 -17.21 71.35 27.57
CA LYS A 892 -16.55 72.54 28.12
C LYS A 892 -17.13 73.84 27.55
N ALA A 893 -17.55 73.84 26.29
CA ALA A 893 -18.17 74.99 25.63
C ALA A 893 -19.67 75.15 25.95
N GLY A 894 -20.29 74.21 26.70
CA GLY A 894 -21.73 74.22 26.96
C GLY A 894 -22.61 73.92 25.72
N THR A 895 -22.01 73.49 24.60
CA THR A 895 -22.69 73.25 23.32
C THR A 895 -23.04 71.79 23.07
N TYR A 896 -22.58 70.88 23.93
CA TYR A 896 -22.84 69.45 23.76
C TYR A 896 -24.33 69.13 23.88
N ARG A 897 -24.93 68.65 22.78
CA ARG A 897 -26.26 68.03 22.77
C ARG A 897 -26.11 66.51 22.74
N LYS A 898 -26.63 65.83 23.77
CA LYS A 898 -26.63 64.37 23.82
C LYS A 898 -27.42 63.80 22.63
N PRO A 899 -26.81 62.99 21.75
CA PRO A 899 -27.51 62.36 20.64
C PRO A 899 -28.58 61.42 21.22
N GLY A 900 -29.86 61.76 21.04
CA GLY A 900 -31.00 60.93 21.47
C GLY A 900 -32.05 61.60 22.35
N GLN A 901 -31.83 62.82 22.87
CA GLN A 901 -32.83 63.52 23.70
C GLN A 901 -33.73 64.49 22.92
N ALA A 902 -33.56 64.61 21.60
CA ALA A 902 -34.25 65.62 20.80
C ALA A 902 -35.71 65.29 20.41
N ASN A 903 -36.25 64.13 20.80
CA ASN A 903 -37.61 63.72 20.38
C ASN A 903 -38.47 63.07 21.49
N GLU A 904 -38.07 63.14 22.77
CA GLU A 904 -39.07 62.97 23.83
C GLU A 904 -39.95 64.23 23.83
N LYS A 905 -41.02 64.15 23.03
CA LYS A 905 -42.13 65.11 23.03
C LYS A 905 -42.42 65.47 24.48
N ARG A 906 -42.21 66.74 24.84
CA ARG A 906 -42.86 67.31 26.03
C ARG A 906 -44.33 66.87 25.97
N PRO A 907 -44.88 66.18 26.99
CA PRO A 907 -46.32 65.98 27.04
C PRO A 907 -46.93 67.37 26.95
N ALA A 908 -47.70 67.59 25.89
CA ALA A 908 -48.47 68.81 25.73
C ALA A 908 -49.34 68.95 26.98
N SER A 909 -49.04 69.94 27.81
CA SER A 909 -49.94 70.38 28.86
C SER A 909 -51.27 70.71 28.21
N ILE A 910 -52.25 69.87 28.47
CA ILE A 910 -53.66 70.10 28.20
C ILE A 910 -54.03 71.37 28.96
N ASN A 911 -54.08 72.51 28.26
CA ASN A 911 -54.88 73.65 28.65
C ASN A 911 -56.01 73.73 27.64
N GLY A 912 -57.20 73.34 28.09
CA GLY A 912 -58.42 73.50 27.34
C GLY A 912 -58.73 74.99 27.19
N GLN A 913 -58.91 75.42 25.95
CA GLN A 913 -59.83 76.50 25.64
C GLN A 913 -60.65 76.10 24.42
N VAL A 914 -61.94 75.96 24.70
CA VAL A 914 -63.04 75.73 23.77
C VAL A 914 -63.20 76.95 22.88
N THR A 915 -63.21 76.76 21.56
CA THR A 915 -64.09 77.51 20.66
C THR A 915 -64.32 76.72 19.37
N PRO A 916 -65.56 76.68 18.82
CA PRO A 916 -65.93 75.89 17.67
C PRO A 916 -65.88 76.71 16.38
N HIS A 917 -65.51 76.10 15.24
CA HIS A 917 -66.31 76.12 14.01
C HIS A 917 -65.56 75.57 12.78
N ALA A 918 -66.39 74.99 11.91
CA ALA A 918 -66.29 74.89 10.45
C ALA A 918 -65.42 73.76 9.86
N GLN A 919 -66.13 72.70 9.47
CA GLN A 919 -66.18 72.14 8.11
C GLN A 919 -65.01 72.55 7.18
N ASP A 920 -64.25 71.58 6.68
CA ASP A 920 -64.52 71.14 5.30
C ASP A 920 -63.89 69.79 4.94
N GLN A 921 -64.50 69.22 3.92
CA GLN A 921 -64.33 67.90 3.32
C GLN A 921 -62.95 67.69 2.66
N GLN A 922 -62.50 66.42 2.61
CA GLN A 922 -62.16 65.65 1.39
C GLN A 922 -61.02 64.63 1.63
N GLU A 923 -61.44 63.36 1.75
CA GLU A 923 -61.26 62.31 0.73
C GLU A 923 -59.85 61.93 0.19
N VAL A 924 -59.67 60.59 0.10
CA VAL A 924 -58.74 59.79 -0.75
C VAL A 924 -57.26 59.77 -0.32
N GLY A 925 -56.54 58.65 -0.23
CA GLY A 925 -56.81 57.26 -0.61
C GLY A 925 -55.60 56.37 -0.25
N ALA A 926 -55.82 55.07 -0.43
CA ALA A 926 -54.95 53.96 -0.03
C ALA A 926 -53.62 53.83 -0.80
N ALA A 927 -52.63 53.26 -0.13
CA ALA A 927 -51.89 52.06 -0.54
C ALA A 927 -51.08 51.52 0.65
#